data_AF-A0A7C4VUT3-F1
#
_entry.id   AF-A0A7C4VUT3-F1
#
_cell.length_a   1.000
_cell.length_b   1.000
_cell.length_c   1.000
_cell.angle_alpha   90.00
_cell.angle_beta   90.00
_cell.angle_gamma   90.00
#
_symmetry.space_group_name_H-M   'P 1'
#
loop_
_entity.id
_entity.type
_entity.pdbx_description
1 polymer ?
#
loop_
_entity_poly.entity_id
_entity_poly.type
_entity_poly.pdbx_seq_one_letter_code
_entity_poly.pdbx_strand_id
1 'polypeptide(L)'
;LAYFFFIRKREDKAEAELRKSAPSLLRKLKSLRRISIAIFILMSIILIVLYNVPSPFNNFGAFTMTDRFSAMASVSSRDERYLSWFSTIYIWKNHKLLGQGIGTYQLYGLYGIGDLTADKPIYSYGWNNFKRAHNDYFQVLSETGIIGLALIVVMLILLVIYVVKNIQKLQERDDTTLFSMLVLSGIVFAFQSFFSFPGHLLPNALMATFVLSAGLGKYFNKVDGKEYEIKGAKAVVLGLVLISSVAGSTYLRWNHFISEVYFRKGNVAFQTLAELRNQLSQIDNYLNQLDQMESDLNNFSGQFQIYSPENWHKYKQSQAGKLGGLYNRAQAESERLQNIQNIRNQITQNRRALTAQKEAIPRELTKYYEQAKSYFLKSVRLNHTYGKSYFYLAALASDPIRIAILKDALRNNPEAVLNQNYDEFQNILPNKFKYAYFKDLAVYIKNNPSFIDKIDMATAQAIVDSACLYEFSLLTFTERNTFKTLAVRYNSLYLIAKTLTDNIDDKEINKKTLALESLFFNKFDTWVRKTLYIMPGGWNRFPDWKNLDIELATTGGQDIYRYFAGLTVQALDPINVESRNLLVDIAKLEAKTCKYMEAKGVWGVPDGVLDYLHALAREYQVISEYQESVVTYSQLIEWYKENYDLVSKKVNDRDYWEKSFDVFVEDMKNRLDTVLEEDEKGYLSNSLTPMFEERLRRLYNSITSTDFKNIEKEYIEELVKYPPTFWMRIGKSSVWKTNAYNSMKDFENQIQALNFSDDAKKELTSILTAVIDSNLMKLYERYARFKAHYELIKEEFLRTAENLLSLYQQTAEEEILKDWKEPLFAMPEFNSKAKVLKFLEELLAKYK
;
A
#
# COMPACT_ATOMS: atom_id res chain seq x y z
N LEU A 1 -34.98 -31.04 -10.57
CA LEU A 1 -36.39 -31.22 -10.12
C LEU A 1 -37.40 -30.94 -11.23
N ALA A 2 -37.52 -29.70 -11.76
CA ALA A 2 -38.49 -29.38 -12.82
C ALA A 2 -38.41 -30.29 -14.06
N TYR A 3 -37.21 -30.59 -14.56
CA TYR A 3 -37.04 -31.49 -15.70
C TYR A 3 -37.61 -32.90 -15.45
N PHE A 4 -37.26 -33.48 -14.30
CA PHE A 4 -37.62 -34.86 -13.94
C PHE A 4 -39.11 -35.03 -13.62
N PHE A 5 -39.73 -34.05 -12.97
CA PHE A 5 -41.11 -34.17 -12.50
C PHE A 5 -42.15 -33.55 -13.42
N PHE A 6 -41.77 -32.60 -14.28
CA PHE A 6 -42.71 -31.81 -15.08
C PHE A 6 -42.37 -31.79 -16.58
N ILE A 7 -41.14 -31.44 -16.97
CA ILE A 7 -40.79 -31.26 -18.39
C ILE A 7 -40.75 -32.60 -19.14
N ARG A 8 -40.23 -33.67 -18.54
CA ARG A 8 -40.18 -35.03 -19.15
C ARG A 8 -41.57 -35.58 -19.48
N LYS A 9 -42.62 -35.13 -18.78
CA LYS A 9 -44.00 -35.59 -19.01
C LYS A 9 -44.68 -34.88 -20.19
N ARG A 10 -44.07 -33.83 -20.75
CA ARG A 10 -44.59 -33.12 -21.93
C ARG A 10 -44.24 -33.87 -23.21
N GLU A 11 -45.14 -33.81 -24.18
CA GLU A 11 -44.99 -34.48 -25.46
C GLU A 11 -43.98 -33.75 -26.34
N ASP A 12 -43.15 -34.52 -27.04
CA ASP A 12 -42.20 -34.02 -28.04
C ASP A 12 -42.84 -34.23 -29.41
N LYS A 13 -43.64 -33.24 -29.83
CA LYS A 13 -44.44 -33.32 -31.06
C LYS A 13 -43.56 -33.44 -32.30
N ALA A 14 -42.42 -32.75 -32.33
CA ALA A 14 -41.45 -32.84 -33.42
C ALA A 14 -40.82 -34.24 -33.50
N GLU A 15 -40.45 -34.84 -32.36
CA GLU A 15 -39.98 -36.23 -32.31
C GLU A 15 -41.08 -37.21 -32.77
N ALA A 16 -42.33 -37.00 -32.33
CA ALA A 16 -43.47 -37.84 -32.71
C ALA A 16 -43.81 -37.72 -34.21
N GLU A 17 -43.71 -36.53 -34.78
CA GLU A 17 -43.95 -36.25 -36.20
C GLU A 17 -42.82 -36.82 -37.07
N LEU A 18 -41.56 -36.56 -36.72
CA LEU A 18 -40.39 -37.13 -37.42
C LEU A 18 -40.35 -38.66 -37.36
N ARG A 19 -40.90 -39.26 -36.30
CA ARG A 19 -41.05 -40.71 -36.20
C ARG A 19 -42.00 -41.27 -37.27
N LYS A 20 -42.98 -40.48 -37.70
CA LYS A 20 -43.92 -40.83 -38.78
C LYS A 20 -43.41 -40.42 -40.16
N SER A 21 -42.86 -39.22 -40.32
CA SER A 21 -42.49 -38.64 -41.62
C SER A 21 -41.07 -38.95 -42.09
N ALA A 22 -40.09 -39.07 -41.18
CA ALA A 22 -38.67 -39.23 -41.52
C ALA A 22 -37.86 -39.97 -40.42
N PRO A 23 -38.12 -41.28 -40.18
CA PRO A 23 -37.52 -42.02 -39.07
C PRO A 23 -35.99 -42.17 -39.18
N SER A 24 -35.42 -42.17 -40.38
CA SER A 24 -33.96 -42.22 -40.60
C SER A 24 -33.28 -40.92 -40.14
N LEU A 25 -33.90 -39.76 -40.40
CA LEU A 25 -33.43 -38.45 -39.94
C LEU A 25 -33.49 -38.37 -38.41
N LEU A 26 -34.60 -38.82 -37.80
CA LEU A 26 -34.74 -38.86 -36.34
C LEU A 26 -33.62 -39.66 -35.67
N ARG A 27 -33.24 -40.81 -36.25
CA ARG A 27 -32.15 -41.64 -35.73
C ARG A 27 -30.81 -40.91 -35.78
N LYS A 28 -30.52 -40.18 -36.87
CA LYS A 28 -29.31 -39.34 -37.01
C LYS A 28 -29.30 -38.21 -35.97
N LEU A 29 -30.41 -37.50 -35.80
CA LEU A 29 -30.54 -36.42 -34.80
C LEU A 29 -30.37 -36.92 -33.36
N LYS A 30 -30.95 -38.06 -33.01
CA LYS A 30 -30.74 -38.69 -31.69
C LYS A 30 -29.30 -39.16 -31.47
N SER A 31 -28.62 -39.60 -32.54
CA SER A 31 -27.18 -39.92 -32.48
C SER A 31 -26.36 -38.67 -32.23
N LEU A 32 -26.60 -37.61 -33.03
CA LEU A 32 -25.94 -36.32 -32.88
C LEU A 32 -26.13 -35.76 -31.46
N ARG A 33 -27.35 -35.76 -30.92
CA ARG A 33 -27.63 -35.34 -29.54
C ARG A 33 -26.78 -36.09 -28.51
N ARG A 34 -26.67 -37.41 -28.63
CA ARG A 34 -25.85 -38.24 -27.72
C ARG A 34 -24.37 -37.91 -27.84
N ILE A 35 -23.88 -37.75 -29.08
CA ILE A 35 -22.50 -37.36 -29.36
C ILE A 35 -22.21 -35.97 -28.78
N SER A 36 -23.08 -34.97 -28.99
CA SER A 36 -22.91 -33.63 -28.43
C SER A 36 -22.86 -33.62 -26.90
N ILE A 37 -23.72 -34.41 -26.24
CA ILE A 37 -23.69 -34.57 -24.77
C ILE A 37 -22.38 -35.23 -24.33
N ALA A 38 -21.96 -36.29 -25.01
CA ALA A 38 -20.70 -36.98 -24.70
C ALA A 38 -19.49 -36.06 -24.88
N ILE A 39 -19.45 -35.27 -25.96
CA ILE A 39 -18.42 -34.25 -26.20
C ILE A 39 -18.45 -33.20 -25.09
N PHE A 40 -19.61 -32.71 -24.69
CA PHE A 40 -19.72 -31.72 -23.61
C PHE A 40 -19.20 -32.27 -22.27
N ILE A 41 -19.56 -33.49 -21.92
CA ILE A 41 -19.07 -34.17 -20.71
C ILE A 41 -17.55 -34.36 -20.80
N LEU A 42 -17.05 -34.84 -21.93
CA LEU A 42 -15.63 -35.05 -22.17
C LEU A 42 -14.85 -33.72 -22.06
N MET A 43 -15.34 -32.64 -22.68
CA MET A 43 -14.75 -31.31 -22.59
C MET A 43 -14.73 -30.79 -21.15
N SER A 44 -15.81 -31.03 -20.38
CA SER A 44 -15.87 -30.65 -18.97
C SER A 44 -14.84 -31.41 -18.14
N ILE A 45 -14.68 -32.72 -18.38
CA ILE A 45 -13.65 -33.55 -17.74
C ILE A 45 -12.25 -33.07 -18.12
N ILE A 46 -12.01 -32.81 -19.42
CA ILE A 46 -10.73 -32.29 -19.92
C ILE A 46 -10.40 -30.97 -19.24
N LEU A 47 -11.35 -30.03 -19.12
CA LEU A 47 -11.13 -28.78 -18.41
C LEU A 47 -10.78 -29.00 -16.94
N ILE A 48 -11.49 -29.87 -16.24
CA ILE A 48 -11.17 -30.21 -14.84
C ILE A 48 -9.75 -30.77 -14.75
N VAL A 49 -9.36 -31.69 -15.63
CA VAL A 49 -8.01 -32.29 -15.64
C VAL A 49 -6.95 -31.23 -15.95
N LEU A 50 -7.13 -30.42 -17.00
CA LEU A 50 -6.18 -29.40 -17.42
C LEU A 50 -5.88 -28.35 -16.34
N TYR A 51 -6.87 -28.04 -15.49
CA TYR A 51 -6.71 -27.08 -14.39
C TYR A 51 -6.19 -27.70 -13.08
N ASN A 52 -6.11 -29.03 -12.98
CA ASN A 52 -5.59 -29.74 -11.80
C ASN A 52 -4.27 -30.48 -12.07
N VAL A 53 -3.86 -30.63 -13.33
CA VAL A 53 -2.56 -31.18 -13.74
C VAL A 53 -1.67 -30.05 -14.24
N PRO A 54 -0.35 -30.03 -13.96
CA PRO A 54 0.57 -29.02 -14.48
C PRO A 54 0.45 -28.88 -16.00
N SER A 55 0.01 -27.70 -16.46
CA SER A 55 -0.20 -27.40 -17.87
C SER A 55 0.05 -25.91 -18.14
N PRO A 56 0.26 -25.48 -19.39
CA PRO A 56 0.35 -24.06 -19.73
C PRO A 56 -0.87 -23.23 -19.27
N PHE A 57 -2.03 -23.87 -19.09
CA PHE A 57 -3.28 -23.22 -18.68
C PHE A 57 -3.37 -22.92 -17.17
N ASN A 58 -2.58 -23.61 -16.34
CA ASN A 58 -2.45 -23.30 -14.91
C ASN A 58 -1.03 -22.86 -14.54
N ASN A 59 -0.27 -22.37 -15.52
CA ASN A 59 1.12 -21.95 -15.37
C ASN A 59 1.98 -23.06 -14.74
N PHE A 60 1.88 -24.26 -15.30
CA PHE A 60 2.65 -25.45 -14.90
C PHE A 60 2.50 -25.80 -13.41
N GLY A 61 1.28 -25.68 -12.88
CA GLY A 61 0.96 -26.07 -11.49
C GLY A 61 1.02 -24.93 -10.48
N ALA A 62 1.19 -23.67 -10.91
CA ALA A 62 1.22 -22.52 -10.00
C ALA A 62 -0.12 -22.27 -9.26
N PHE A 63 -1.23 -22.84 -9.75
CA PHE A 63 -2.50 -22.86 -9.01
C PHE A 63 -3.34 -24.07 -9.41
N THR A 64 -4.08 -24.64 -8.46
CA THR A 64 -5.07 -25.69 -8.70
C THR A 64 -6.51 -25.16 -8.54
N MET A 65 -7.51 -25.91 -9.00
CA MET A 65 -8.90 -25.57 -8.68
C MET A 65 -9.15 -25.64 -7.17
N THR A 66 -8.55 -26.60 -6.47
CA THR A 66 -8.67 -26.76 -5.02
C THR A 66 -8.14 -25.55 -4.25
N ASP A 67 -7.02 -24.96 -4.69
CA ASP A 67 -6.48 -23.73 -4.07
C ASP A 67 -7.43 -22.54 -4.24
N ARG A 68 -8.13 -22.47 -5.38
CA ARG A 68 -9.13 -21.42 -5.62
C ARG A 68 -10.37 -21.60 -4.72
N PHE A 69 -10.80 -22.84 -4.50
CA PHE A 69 -11.91 -23.13 -3.59
C PHE A 69 -11.54 -22.86 -2.13
N SER A 70 -10.33 -23.24 -1.69
CA SER A 70 -9.85 -22.97 -0.33
C SER A 70 -9.67 -21.47 -0.06
N ALA A 71 -9.11 -20.73 -1.02
CA ALA A 71 -8.97 -19.27 -0.94
C ALA A 71 -10.32 -18.56 -0.82
N MET A 72 -11.35 -19.02 -1.57
CA MET A 72 -12.71 -18.52 -1.47
C MET A 72 -13.40 -18.81 -0.12
N ALA A 73 -12.98 -19.87 0.58
CA ALA A 73 -13.50 -20.26 1.89
C ALA A 73 -12.76 -19.62 3.08
N SER A 74 -11.62 -18.95 2.85
CA SER A 74 -10.79 -18.37 3.90
C SER A 74 -11.49 -17.26 4.71
N VAL A 75 -11.10 -17.12 5.99
CA VAL A 75 -11.62 -16.08 6.90
C VAL A 75 -11.31 -14.67 6.37
N SER A 76 -10.13 -14.46 5.76
CA SER A 76 -9.76 -13.19 5.11
C SER A 76 -10.74 -12.82 3.99
N SER A 77 -11.19 -13.80 3.20
CA SER A 77 -12.14 -13.54 2.10
C SER A 77 -13.53 -13.10 2.60
N ARG A 78 -13.96 -13.57 3.79
CA ARG A 78 -15.28 -13.24 4.34
C ARG A 78 -15.35 -11.82 4.89
N ASP A 79 -14.40 -11.42 5.73
CA ASP A 79 -14.43 -10.10 6.33
C ASP A 79 -14.06 -8.99 5.34
N GLU A 80 -13.26 -9.29 4.30
CA GLU A 80 -13.09 -8.43 3.13
C GLU A 80 -14.45 -8.13 2.46
N ARG A 81 -15.27 -9.16 2.24
CA ARG A 81 -16.61 -8.99 1.67
C ARG A 81 -17.52 -8.22 2.61
N TYR A 82 -17.53 -8.53 3.90
CA TYR A 82 -18.34 -7.80 4.87
C TYR A 82 -17.94 -6.33 4.98
N LEU A 83 -16.64 -6.02 4.95
CA LEU A 83 -16.16 -4.64 4.90
C LEU A 83 -16.71 -3.93 3.65
N SER A 84 -16.61 -4.56 2.48
CA SER A 84 -17.13 -4.00 1.22
C SER A 84 -18.66 -3.89 1.17
N TRP A 85 -19.39 -4.84 1.77
CA TRP A 85 -20.86 -4.82 1.79
C TRP A 85 -21.38 -3.79 2.78
N PHE A 86 -20.86 -3.78 4.00
CA PHE A 86 -21.36 -2.89 5.04
C PHE A 86 -20.90 -1.44 4.82
N SER A 87 -19.77 -1.20 4.15
CA SER A 87 -19.38 0.16 3.75
C SER A 87 -20.44 0.82 2.85
N THR A 88 -21.13 0.04 2.00
CA THR A 88 -22.23 0.52 1.15
C THR A 88 -23.39 1.10 1.97
N ILE A 89 -23.61 0.56 3.17
CA ILE A 89 -24.65 1.02 4.10
C ILE A 89 -24.30 2.41 4.64
N TYR A 90 -23.02 2.68 4.93
CA TYR A 90 -22.59 4.01 5.39
C TYR A 90 -22.74 5.05 4.27
N ILE A 91 -22.43 4.69 3.02
CA ILE A 91 -22.70 5.54 1.86
C ILE A 91 -24.21 5.80 1.72
N TRP A 92 -25.03 4.76 1.83
CA TRP A 92 -26.50 4.85 1.72
C TRP A 92 -27.13 5.70 2.84
N LYS A 93 -26.62 5.63 4.08
CA LYS A 93 -27.15 6.41 5.22
C LYS A 93 -27.20 7.92 4.92
N ASN A 94 -26.25 8.42 4.13
CA ASN A 94 -26.16 9.81 3.72
C ASN A 94 -27.09 10.16 2.55
N HIS A 95 -27.52 9.18 1.75
CA HIS A 95 -28.31 9.39 0.52
C HIS A 95 -29.41 8.31 0.35
N LYS A 96 -30.39 8.31 1.27
CA LYS A 96 -31.31 7.16 1.45
C LYS A 96 -32.21 6.85 0.25
N LEU A 97 -32.76 7.89 -0.39
CA LEU A 97 -33.82 7.73 -1.40
C LEU A 97 -33.27 7.39 -2.79
N LEU A 98 -32.39 8.25 -3.31
CA LEU A 98 -31.84 8.17 -4.67
C LEU A 98 -30.39 7.68 -4.70
N GLY A 99 -29.78 7.41 -3.54
CA GLY A 99 -28.39 7.01 -3.46
C GLY A 99 -27.41 8.13 -3.83
N GLN A 100 -26.14 7.77 -3.89
CA GLN A 100 -25.04 8.68 -4.17
C GLN A 100 -24.87 8.98 -5.68
N GLY A 101 -25.55 8.22 -6.55
CA GLY A 101 -25.45 8.26 -8.01
C GLY A 101 -24.89 6.97 -8.61
N ILE A 102 -25.34 6.59 -9.80
CA ILE A 102 -24.91 5.36 -10.50
C ILE A 102 -23.41 5.42 -10.80
N GLY A 103 -22.71 4.32 -10.52
CA GLY A 103 -21.27 4.18 -10.77
C GLY A 103 -20.38 4.96 -9.80
N THR A 104 -20.93 5.52 -8.72
CA THR A 104 -20.17 6.32 -7.75
C THR A 104 -19.53 5.49 -6.64
N TYR A 105 -19.84 4.19 -6.52
CA TYR A 105 -19.21 3.34 -5.49
C TYR A 105 -17.68 3.32 -5.60
N GLN A 106 -17.14 3.32 -6.81
CA GLN A 106 -15.68 3.36 -7.04
C GLN A 106 -15.00 4.65 -6.51
N LEU A 107 -15.79 5.70 -6.22
CA LEU A 107 -15.36 6.98 -5.66
C LEU A 107 -15.61 7.03 -4.15
N TYR A 108 -16.80 6.62 -3.72
CA TYR A 108 -17.22 6.73 -2.32
C TYR A 108 -16.89 5.51 -1.46
N GLY A 109 -16.50 4.39 -2.07
CA GLY A 109 -16.20 3.12 -1.40
C GLY A 109 -15.15 3.26 -0.31
N LEU A 110 -14.05 3.98 -0.56
CA LEU A 110 -13.01 4.22 0.44
C LEU A 110 -13.52 5.05 1.63
N TYR A 111 -14.38 6.03 1.38
CA TYR A 111 -14.99 6.83 2.46
C TYR A 111 -15.95 5.98 3.29
N GLY A 112 -16.80 5.17 2.66
CA GLY A 112 -17.67 4.24 3.38
C GLY A 112 -16.91 3.19 4.18
N ILE A 113 -15.73 2.76 3.69
CA ILE A 113 -14.82 1.88 4.44
C ILE A 113 -14.28 2.61 5.66
N GLY A 114 -13.81 3.86 5.52
CA GLY A 114 -13.36 4.67 6.64
C GLY A 114 -14.44 4.88 7.70
N ASP A 115 -15.67 5.17 7.28
CA ASP A 115 -16.82 5.32 8.19
C ASP A 115 -17.13 4.01 8.94
N LEU A 116 -17.06 2.87 8.24
CA LEU A 116 -17.27 1.57 8.85
C LEU A 116 -16.13 1.18 9.81
N THR A 117 -14.87 1.41 9.46
CA THR A 117 -13.73 1.06 10.34
C THR A 117 -13.61 2.00 11.54
N ALA A 118 -14.06 3.25 11.43
CA ALA A 118 -14.15 4.16 12.57
C ALA A 118 -15.18 3.68 13.61
N ASP A 119 -16.36 3.26 13.16
CA ASP A 119 -17.45 2.74 14.00
C ASP A 119 -17.19 1.29 14.47
N LYS A 120 -16.63 0.46 13.59
CA LYS A 120 -16.34 -0.97 13.81
C LYS A 120 -14.90 -1.31 13.39
N PRO A 121 -13.89 -0.97 14.22
CA PRO A 121 -12.47 -1.16 13.89
C PRO A 121 -12.04 -2.61 13.68
N ILE A 122 -12.86 -3.56 14.12
CA ILE A 122 -12.66 -4.99 13.91
C ILE A 122 -12.58 -5.36 12.41
N TYR A 123 -13.05 -4.51 11.50
CA TYR A 123 -12.94 -4.71 10.05
C TYR A 123 -11.66 -4.14 9.43
N SER A 124 -10.81 -3.43 10.18
CA SER A 124 -9.59 -2.80 9.66
C SER A 124 -8.59 -3.80 9.02
N TYR A 125 -8.63 -5.07 9.42
CA TYR A 125 -7.77 -6.11 8.84
C TYR A 125 -8.22 -6.59 7.46
N GLY A 126 -9.51 -6.44 7.15
CA GLY A 126 -10.10 -6.78 5.85
C GLY A 126 -9.91 -5.67 4.82
N TRP A 127 -9.09 -4.65 5.12
CA TRP A 127 -8.94 -3.48 4.27
C TRP A 127 -8.38 -3.86 2.89
N ASN A 128 -9.05 -3.38 1.85
CA ASN A 128 -8.67 -3.56 0.46
C ASN A 128 -9.17 -2.38 -0.37
N ASN A 129 -8.56 -2.14 -1.53
CA ASN A 129 -8.93 -1.04 -2.43
C ASN A 129 -10.13 -1.43 -3.31
N PHE A 130 -11.29 -1.66 -2.70
CA PHE A 130 -12.50 -2.09 -3.39
C PHE A 130 -12.99 -1.03 -4.38
N LYS A 131 -13.04 -1.38 -5.67
CA LYS A 131 -13.70 -0.57 -6.72
C LYS A 131 -15.13 -1.00 -7.01
N ARG A 132 -15.57 -2.12 -6.41
CA ARG A 132 -16.91 -2.69 -6.47
C ARG A 132 -17.25 -3.30 -5.13
N ALA A 133 -18.54 -3.34 -4.79
CA ALA A 133 -18.97 -3.84 -3.48
C ALA A 133 -18.85 -5.38 -3.36
N HIS A 134 -18.60 -6.11 -4.45
CA HIS A 134 -18.72 -7.57 -4.48
C HIS A 134 -20.11 -8.08 -4.07
N ASN A 135 -21.13 -7.26 -4.26
CA ASN A 135 -22.55 -7.56 -4.17
C ASN A 135 -23.30 -6.46 -4.92
N ASP A 136 -23.93 -6.80 -6.04
CA ASP A 136 -24.60 -5.82 -6.90
C ASP A 136 -25.77 -5.14 -6.16
N TYR A 137 -26.48 -5.84 -5.27
CA TYR A 137 -27.62 -5.28 -4.54
C TYR A 137 -27.20 -4.22 -3.51
N PHE A 138 -26.14 -4.49 -2.75
CA PHE A 138 -25.56 -3.50 -1.84
C PHE A 138 -24.99 -2.30 -2.60
N GLN A 139 -24.33 -2.55 -3.73
CA GLN A 139 -23.83 -1.46 -4.56
C GLN A 139 -25.00 -0.60 -5.10
N VAL A 140 -26.05 -1.23 -5.64
CA VAL A 140 -27.27 -0.55 -6.09
C VAL A 140 -27.91 0.24 -4.96
N LEU A 141 -27.99 -0.30 -3.74
CA LEU A 141 -28.52 0.43 -2.59
C LEU A 141 -27.74 1.72 -2.32
N SER A 142 -26.40 1.66 -2.34
CA SER A 142 -25.57 2.85 -2.14
C SER A 142 -25.63 3.85 -3.30
N GLU A 143 -25.74 3.37 -4.54
CA GLU A 143 -25.69 4.20 -5.74
C GLU A 143 -27.05 4.77 -6.16
N THR A 144 -28.14 4.06 -5.89
CA THR A 144 -29.50 4.42 -6.34
C THR A 144 -30.53 4.50 -5.23
N GLY A 145 -30.11 4.25 -3.99
CA GLY A 145 -30.95 4.32 -2.81
C GLY A 145 -32.00 3.22 -2.76
N ILE A 146 -32.95 3.39 -1.83
CA ILE A 146 -34.03 2.42 -1.66
C ILE A 146 -34.95 2.36 -2.88
N ILE A 147 -35.07 3.46 -3.65
CA ILE A 147 -35.91 3.51 -4.85
C ILE A 147 -35.34 2.59 -5.92
N GLY A 148 -34.05 2.71 -6.24
CA GLY A 148 -33.44 1.87 -7.25
C GLY A 148 -33.37 0.39 -6.83
N LEU A 149 -33.08 0.11 -5.55
CA LEU A 149 -33.15 -1.26 -5.03
C LEU A 149 -34.57 -1.83 -5.14
N ALA A 150 -35.59 -1.06 -4.77
CA ALA A 150 -36.99 -1.48 -4.87
C ALA A 150 -37.39 -1.80 -6.30
N LEU A 151 -36.93 -1.02 -7.30
CA LEU A 151 -37.17 -1.30 -8.71
C LEU A 151 -36.55 -2.64 -9.14
N ILE A 152 -35.34 -2.96 -8.69
CA ILE A 152 -34.73 -4.28 -8.95
C ILE A 152 -35.54 -5.40 -8.30
N VAL A 153 -35.95 -5.23 -7.04
CA VAL A 153 -36.76 -6.24 -6.32
C VAL A 153 -38.10 -6.45 -7.02
N VAL A 154 -38.79 -5.38 -7.39
CA VAL A 154 -40.06 -5.45 -8.14
C VAL A 154 -39.85 -6.14 -9.49
N MET A 155 -38.79 -5.79 -10.23
CA MET A 155 -38.46 -6.46 -11.49
C MET A 155 -38.28 -7.97 -11.28
N LEU A 156 -37.51 -8.40 -10.27
CA LEU A 156 -37.30 -9.81 -9.97
C LEU A 156 -38.61 -10.53 -9.62
N ILE A 157 -39.47 -9.92 -8.81
CA ILE A 157 -40.80 -10.47 -8.47
C ILE A 157 -41.65 -10.62 -9.74
N LEU A 158 -41.71 -9.59 -10.60
CA LEU A 158 -42.46 -9.62 -11.85
C LEU A 158 -41.92 -10.69 -12.81
N LEU A 159 -40.61 -10.88 -12.88
CA LEU A 159 -39.99 -11.95 -13.66
C LEU A 159 -40.37 -13.33 -13.12
N VAL A 160 -40.38 -13.53 -11.80
CA VAL A 160 -40.84 -14.79 -11.20
C VAL A 160 -42.31 -15.05 -11.54
N ILE A 161 -43.18 -14.05 -11.40
CA ILE A 161 -44.61 -14.16 -11.75
C ILE A 161 -44.76 -14.49 -13.24
N TYR A 162 -44.01 -13.81 -14.12
CA TYR A 162 -43.99 -14.08 -15.55
C TYR A 162 -43.58 -15.52 -15.84
N VAL A 163 -42.47 -15.99 -15.27
CA VAL A 163 -41.95 -17.35 -15.46
C VAL A 163 -42.98 -18.40 -15.03
N VAL A 164 -43.59 -18.24 -13.85
CA VAL A 164 -44.58 -19.18 -13.32
C VAL A 164 -45.82 -19.24 -14.22
N LYS A 165 -46.35 -18.09 -14.65
CA LYS A 165 -47.51 -18.04 -15.55
C LYS A 165 -47.18 -18.59 -16.94
N ASN A 166 -46.00 -18.29 -17.46
CA ASN A 166 -45.62 -18.62 -18.83
C ASN A 166 -45.23 -20.09 -19.00
N ILE A 167 -44.49 -20.66 -18.05
CA ILE A 167 -44.05 -22.07 -18.12
C ILE A 167 -45.24 -23.04 -18.09
N GLN A 168 -46.32 -22.67 -17.40
CA GLN A 168 -47.58 -23.42 -17.37
C GLN A 168 -48.28 -23.45 -18.74
N LYS A 169 -48.13 -22.39 -19.55
CA LYS A 169 -48.74 -22.27 -20.89
C LYS A 169 -47.92 -22.89 -22.02
N LEU A 170 -46.61 -23.09 -21.83
CA LEU A 170 -45.79 -23.85 -22.79
C LEU A 170 -46.25 -25.31 -22.80
N GLN A 171 -46.54 -25.88 -23.97
CA GLN A 171 -46.99 -27.27 -24.08
C GLN A 171 -45.88 -28.19 -24.60
N GLU A 172 -45.04 -27.69 -25.48
CA GLU A 172 -43.98 -28.48 -26.12
C GLU A 172 -42.78 -28.66 -25.19
N ARG A 173 -42.23 -29.89 -25.19
CA ARG A 173 -41.11 -30.25 -24.34
C ARG A 173 -39.85 -29.43 -24.64
N ASP A 174 -39.53 -29.23 -25.91
CA ASP A 174 -38.32 -28.51 -26.33
C ASP A 174 -38.40 -27.02 -25.97
N ASP A 175 -39.52 -26.37 -26.28
CA ASP A 175 -39.79 -24.98 -25.86
C ASP A 175 -39.68 -24.81 -24.34
N THR A 176 -40.27 -25.75 -23.60
CA THR A 176 -40.21 -25.74 -22.13
C THR A 176 -38.79 -25.90 -21.63
N THR A 177 -38.00 -26.77 -22.27
CA THR A 177 -36.60 -27.02 -21.92
C THR A 177 -35.75 -25.78 -22.20
N LEU A 178 -35.87 -25.19 -23.38
CA LEU A 178 -35.15 -23.99 -23.78
C LEU A 178 -35.52 -22.79 -22.90
N PHE A 179 -36.82 -22.56 -22.67
CA PHE A 179 -37.28 -21.52 -21.73
C PHE A 179 -36.72 -21.74 -20.32
N SER A 180 -36.72 -22.99 -19.84
CA SER A 180 -36.15 -23.32 -18.52
C SER A 180 -34.65 -23.06 -18.44
N MET A 181 -33.89 -23.28 -19.53
CA MET A 181 -32.47 -22.96 -19.60
C MET A 181 -32.22 -21.45 -19.56
N LEU A 182 -33.04 -20.66 -20.26
CA LEU A 182 -32.98 -19.19 -20.19
C LEU A 182 -33.29 -18.69 -18.77
N VAL A 183 -34.35 -19.22 -18.15
CA VAL A 183 -34.72 -18.90 -16.76
C VAL A 183 -33.61 -19.27 -15.79
N LEU A 184 -33.05 -20.47 -15.90
CA LEU A 184 -31.93 -20.90 -15.06
C LEU A 184 -30.73 -19.97 -15.21
N SER A 185 -30.41 -19.54 -16.42
CA SER A 185 -29.32 -18.59 -16.67
C SER A 185 -29.56 -17.26 -15.96
N GLY A 186 -30.79 -16.74 -15.99
CA GLY A 186 -31.18 -15.54 -15.25
C GLY A 186 -31.11 -15.72 -13.72
N ILE A 187 -31.54 -16.88 -13.20
CA ILE A 187 -31.44 -17.22 -11.78
C ILE A 187 -29.97 -17.28 -11.33
N VAL A 188 -29.11 -17.94 -12.12
CA VAL A 188 -27.67 -18.03 -11.82
C VAL A 188 -27.05 -16.63 -11.78
N PHE A 189 -27.38 -15.77 -12.74
CA PHE A 189 -26.91 -14.38 -12.75
C PHE A 189 -27.37 -13.62 -11.50
N ALA A 190 -28.68 -13.65 -11.18
CA ALA A 190 -29.23 -12.97 -10.00
C ALA A 190 -28.64 -13.52 -8.69
N PHE A 191 -28.43 -14.83 -8.59
CA PHE A 191 -27.80 -15.44 -7.42
C PHE A 191 -26.32 -15.04 -7.30
N GLN A 192 -25.58 -15.04 -8.41
CA GLN A 192 -24.17 -14.63 -8.42
C GLN A 192 -24.00 -13.15 -8.01
N SER A 193 -24.96 -12.29 -8.32
CA SER A 193 -25.00 -10.88 -7.90
C SER A 193 -25.04 -10.68 -6.37
N PHE A 194 -25.38 -11.69 -5.55
CA PHE A 194 -25.24 -11.60 -4.08
C PHE A 194 -23.79 -11.70 -3.59
N PHE A 195 -22.91 -12.34 -4.35
CA PHE A 195 -21.55 -12.66 -3.92
C PHE A 195 -20.47 -12.04 -4.81
N SER A 196 -20.89 -11.38 -5.90
CA SER A 196 -20.01 -10.79 -6.90
C SER A 196 -20.72 -9.63 -7.60
N PHE A 197 -20.11 -9.14 -8.69
CA PHE A 197 -20.57 -7.98 -9.46
C PHE A 197 -20.73 -8.28 -10.97
N PRO A 198 -21.39 -9.39 -11.37
CA PRO A 198 -21.48 -9.77 -12.78
C PRO A 198 -22.15 -8.69 -13.63
N GLY A 199 -23.07 -7.87 -13.10
CA GLY A 199 -23.68 -6.77 -13.84
C GLY A 199 -22.72 -5.64 -14.22
N HIS A 200 -21.59 -5.52 -13.53
CA HIS A 200 -20.55 -4.54 -13.84
C HIS A 200 -19.50 -5.06 -14.83
N LEU A 201 -19.57 -6.34 -15.22
CA LEU A 201 -18.73 -6.94 -16.25
C LEU A 201 -19.51 -6.97 -17.56
N LEU A 202 -19.03 -6.22 -18.55
CA LEU A 202 -19.75 -6.03 -19.83
C LEU A 202 -20.20 -7.33 -20.50
N PRO A 203 -19.36 -8.39 -20.63
CA PRO A 203 -19.80 -9.63 -21.26
C PRO A 203 -20.97 -10.30 -20.51
N ASN A 204 -20.93 -10.30 -19.18
CA ASN A 204 -21.97 -10.92 -18.35
C ASN A 204 -23.26 -10.12 -18.39
N ALA A 205 -23.17 -8.78 -18.33
CA ALA A 205 -24.33 -7.90 -18.44
C ALA A 205 -25.01 -8.02 -19.82
N LEU A 206 -24.23 -8.12 -20.91
CA LEU A 206 -24.75 -8.37 -22.25
C LEU A 206 -25.42 -9.73 -22.36
N MET A 207 -24.82 -10.78 -21.78
CA MET A 207 -25.41 -12.12 -21.75
C MET A 207 -26.74 -12.13 -20.97
N ALA A 208 -26.80 -11.48 -19.81
CA ALA A 208 -28.04 -11.35 -19.04
C ALA A 208 -29.12 -10.61 -19.84
N THR A 209 -28.74 -9.52 -20.52
CA THR A 209 -29.65 -8.74 -21.39
C THR A 209 -30.18 -9.61 -22.53
N PHE A 210 -29.31 -10.38 -23.18
CA PHE A 210 -29.70 -11.31 -24.24
C PHE A 210 -30.67 -12.38 -23.72
N VAL A 211 -30.35 -13.04 -22.61
CA VAL A 211 -31.18 -14.10 -22.00
C VAL A 211 -32.57 -13.57 -21.62
N LEU A 212 -32.62 -12.41 -20.97
CA LEU A 212 -33.88 -11.76 -20.59
C LEU A 212 -34.70 -11.37 -21.83
N SER A 213 -34.06 -10.76 -22.83
CA SER A 213 -34.73 -10.36 -24.08
C SER A 213 -35.27 -11.54 -24.86
N ALA A 214 -34.49 -12.63 -24.96
CA ALA A 214 -34.92 -13.86 -25.60
C ALA A 214 -36.10 -14.50 -24.85
N GLY A 215 -36.01 -14.62 -23.52
CA GLY A 215 -37.06 -15.24 -22.69
C GLY A 215 -38.36 -14.43 -22.59
N LEU A 216 -38.29 -13.10 -22.72
CA LEU A 216 -39.44 -12.19 -22.78
C LEU A 216 -39.96 -11.97 -24.22
N GLY A 217 -39.24 -12.45 -25.23
CA GLY A 217 -39.56 -12.26 -26.62
C GLY A 217 -40.89 -12.92 -27.04
N LYS A 218 -41.43 -12.46 -28.17
CA LYS A 218 -42.73 -12.93 -28.74
C LYS A 218 -42.86 -14.45 -28.83
N TYR A 219 -41.76 -15.15 -29.10
CA TYR A 219 -41.76 -16.61 -29.20
C TYR A 219 -42.19 -17.28 -27.89
N PHE A 220 -41.59 -16.88 -26.76
CA PHE A 220 -41.86 -17.46 -25.45
C PHE A 220 -43.01 -16.80 -24.72
N ASN A 221 -43.35 -15.54 -25.00
CA ASN A 221 -44.41 -14.84 -24.29
C ASN A 221 -45.81 -15.34 -24.68
N LYS A 222 -46.30 -16.36 -23.95
CA LYS A 222 -47.66 -16.92 -24.09
C LYS A 222 -48.67 -16.32 -23.11
N VAL A 223 -48.25 -15.35 -22.29
CA VAL A 223 -49.10 -14.69 -21.28
C VAL A 223 -49.65 -13.39 -21.85
N ASP A 224 -50.88 -13.42 -22.37
CA ASP A 224 -51.72 -12.27 -22.73
C ASP A 224 -50.96 -11.12 -23.42
N GLY A 225 -50.06 -11.47 -24.34
CA GLY A 225 -49.20 -10.53 -25.05
C GLY A 225 -50.04 -9.57 -25.87
N LYS A 226 -50.05 -8.28 -25.50
CA LYS A 226 -50.69 -7.22 -26.27
C LYS A 226 -49.69 -6.67 -27.27
N GLU A 227 -50.04 -6.71 -28.55
CA GLU A 227 -49.30 -6.01 -29.60
C GLU A 227 -49.75 -4.54 -29.60
N TYR A 228 -48.79 -3.63 -29.45
CA TYR A 228 -49.04 -2.19 -29.51
C TYR A 228 -48.49 -1.66 -30.82
N GLU A 229 -49.37 -1.15 -31.68
CA GLU A 229 -48.98 -0.50 -32.91
C GLU A 229 -48.81 1.00 -32.67
N ILE A 230 -47.59 1.52 -32.86
CA ILE A 230 -47.27 2.93 -32.68
C ILE A 230 -47.16 3.58 -34.05
N LYS A 231 -48.03 4.55 -34.37
CA LYS A 231 -48.09 5.25 -35.67
C LYS A 231 -47.93 6.77 -35.55
N GLY A 232 -47.67 7.41 -36.69
CA GLY A 232 -47.67 8.86 -36.86
C GLY A 232 -46.71 9.57 -35.90
N ALA A 233 -47.16 10.67 -35.30
CA ALA A 233 -46.34 11.48 -34.40
C ALA A 233 -45.76 10.71 -33.21
N LYS A 234 -46.50 9.75 -32.61
CA LYS A 234 -46.00 8.95 -31.48
C LYS A 234 -44.81 8.08 -31.87
N ALA A 235 -44.80 7.53 -33.08
CA ALA A 235 -43.69 6.72 -33.60
C ALA A 235 -42.46 7.59 -33.85
N VAL A 236 -42.65 8.80 -34.38
CA VAL A 236 -41.58 9.78 -34.56
C VAL A 236 -40.97 10.18 -33.21
N VAL A 237 -41.81 10.51 -32.21
CA VAL A 237 -41.34 10.87 -30.86
C VAL A 237 -40.55 9.71 -30.23
N LEU A 238 -41.08 8.49 -30.28
CA LEU A 238 -40.37 7.32 -29.75
C LEU A 238 -39.05 7.08 -30.49
N GLY A 239 -39.05 7.20 -31.82
CA GLY A 239 -37.85 7.08 -32.65
C GLY A 239 -36.79 8.12 -32.26
N LEU A 240 -37.19 9.38 -32.08
CA LEU A 240 -36.30 10.45 -31.61
C LEU A 240 -35.75 10.15 -30.22
N VAL A 241 -36.59 9.74 -29.27
CA VAL A 241 -36.13 9.39 -27.90
C VAL A 241 -35.11 8.25 -27.93
N LEU A 242 -35.34 7.21 -28.73
CA LEU A 242 -34.42 6.08 -28.88
C LEU A 242 -33.11 6.52 -29.55
N ILE A 243 -33.18 7.27 -30.65
CA ILE A 243 -31.99 7.79 -31.34
C ILE A 243 -31.19 8.69 -30.41
N SER A 244 -31.82 9.65 -29.72
CA SER A 244 -31.15 10.53 -28.77
C SER A 244 -30.52 9.76 -27.62
N SER A 245 -31.19 8.74 -27.08
CA SER A 245 -30.66 7.90 -25.99
C SER A 245 -29.45 7.06 -26.45
N VAL A 246 -29.54 6.45 -27.64
CA VAL A 246 -28.45 5.66 -28.22
C VAL A 246 -27.28 6.55 -28.60
N ALA A 247 -27.53 7.67 -29.29
CA ALA A 247 -26.49 8.61 -29.69
C ALA A 247 -25.80 9.24 -28.48
N GLY A 248 -26.56 9.68 -27.47
CA GLY A 248 -26.02 10.26 -26.24
C GLY A 248 -25.20 9.25 -25.44
N SER A 249 -25.73 8.05 -25.20
CA SER A 249 -24.98 7.00 -24.48
C SER A 249 -23.74 6.53 -25.25
N THR A 250 -23.83 6.40 -26.57
CA THR A 250 -22.69 6.07 -27.42
C THR A 250 -21.63 7.16 -27.38
N TYR A 251 -22.02 8.42 -27.48
CA TYR A 251 -21.09 9.56 -27.38
C TYR A 251 -20.35 9.57 -26.03
N LEU A 252 -21.07 9.45 -24.92
CA LEU A 252 -20.47 9.42 -23.58
C LEU A 252 -19.52 8.23 -23.42
N ARG A 253 -19.92 7.05 -23.88
CA ARG A 253 -19.11 5.83 -23.78
C ARG A 253 -17.91 5.86 -24.71
N TRP A 254 -18.06 6.43 -25.91
CA TRP A 254 -16.98 6.63 -26.86
C TRP A 254 -15.93 7.59 -26.30
N ASN A 255 -16.35 8.75 -25.77
CA ASN A 255 -15.44 9.69 -25.13
C ASN A 255 -14.70 9.04 -23.96
N HIS A 256 -15.40 8.30 -23.09
CA HIS A 256 -14.75 7.58 -22.00
C HIS A 256 -13.72 6.55 -22.50
N PHE A 257 -14.07 5.76 -23.52
CA PHE A 257 -13.18 4.76 -24.12
C PHE A 257 -11.93 5.40 -24.74
N ILE A 258 -12.09 6.46 -25.53
CA ILE A 258 -10.96 7.18 -26.14
C ILE A 258 -10.08 7.85 -25.07
N SER A 259 -10.69 8.44 -24.03
CA SER A 259 -9.95 8.95 -22.87
C SER A 259 -9.16 7.85 -22.15
N GLU A 260 -9.71 6.63 -22.02
CA GLU A 260 -8.99 5.47 -21.49
C GLU A 260 -7.83 5.05 -22.40
N VAL A 261 -8.01 5.03 -23.72
CA VAL A 261 -6.93 4.74 -24.68
C VAL A 261 -5.78 5.73 -24.52
N TYR A 262 -6.08 7.02 -24.46
CA TYR A 262 -5.05 8.04 -24.23
C TYR A 262 -4.40 7.90 -22.84
N PHE A 263 -5.20 7.65 -21.81
CA PHE A 263 -4.68 7.36 -20.48
C PHE A 263 -3.71 6.17 -20.49
N ARG A 264 -4.05 5.05 -21.16
CA ARG A 264 -3.18 3.88 -21.25
C ARG A 264 -1.87 4.21 -21.96
N LYS A 265 -1.92 4.94 -23.07
CA LYS A 265 -0.71 5.41 -23.78
C LYS A 265 0.15 6.34 -22.91
N GLY A 266 -0.49 7.28 -22.21
CA GLY A 266 0.19 8.17 -21.26
C GLY A 266 0.80 7.41 -20.08
N ASN A 267 0.10 6.42 -19.54
CA ASN A 267 0.58 5.59 -18.45
C ASN A 267 1.78 4.73 -18.89
N VAL A 268 1.77 4.17 -20.10
CA VAL A 268 2.96 3.47 -20.64
C VAL A 268 4.15 4.42 -20.67
N ALA A 269 4.00 5.63 -21.22
CA ALA A 269 5.07 6.62 -21.23
C ALA A 269 5.52 7.03 -19.81
N PHE A 270 4.58 7.18 -18.87
CA PHE A 270 4.88 7.48 -17.46
C PHE A 270 5.65 6.35 -16.76
N GLN A 271 5.27 5.09 -16.99
CA GLN A 271 6.00 3.94 -16.44
C GLN A 271 7.40 3.84 -17.04
N THR A 272 7.56 4.09 -18.34
CA THR A 272 8.88 4.15 -18.99
C THR A 272 9.73 5.29 -18.42
N LEU A 273 9.13 6.47 -18.16
CA LEU A 273 9.81 7.58 -17.48
C LEU A 273 10.32 7.16 -16.09
N ALA A 274 9.50 6.47 -15.30
CA ALA A 274 9.88 5.99 -13.98
C ALA A 274 11.01 4.94 -14.05
N GLU A 275 10.92 4.01 -14.99
CA GLU A 275 11.95 2.98 -15.22
C GLU A 275 13.29 3.59 -15.63
N LEU A 276 13.30 4.57 -16.54
CA LEU A 276 14.52 5.28 -16.93
C LEU A 276 15.19 6.00 -15.75
N ARG A 277 14.40 6.53 -14.80
CA ARG A 277 14.94 7.13 -13.56
C ARG A 277 15.54 6.09 -12.64
N ASN A 278 14.89 4.94 -12.51
CA ASN A 278 15.42 3.82 -11.73
C ASN A 278 16.75 3.34 -12.33
N GLN A 279 16.83 3.20 -13.66
CA GLN A 279 18.07 2.88 -14.37
C GLN A 279 19.17 3.92 -14.13
N LEU A 280 18.83 5.21 -14.14
CA LEU A 280 19.79 6.27 -13.81
C LEU A 280 20.37 6.10 -12.41
N SER A 281 19.52 5.82 -11.41
CA SER A 281 19.97 5.55 -10.04
C SER A 281 20.83 4.27 -9.93
N GLN A 282 20.50 3.23 -10.69
CA GLN A 282 21.31 2.00 -10.74
C GLN A 282 22.67 2.26 -11.36
N ILE A 283 22.74 3.01 -12.46
CA ILE A 283 24.02 3.41 -13.08
C ILE A 283 24.86 4.20 -12.08
N ASP A 284 24.28 5.15 -11.35
CA ASP A 284 24.99 5.90 -10.32
C ASP A 284 25.55 4.99 -9.21
N ASN A 285 24.78 3.99 -8.77
CA ASN A 285 25.26 3.01 -7.80
C ASN A 285 26.41 2.16 -8.36
N TYR A 286 26.34 1.72 -9.61
CA TYR A 286 27.44 0.98 -10.25
C TYR A 286 28.70 1.83 -10.43
N LEU A 287 28.55 3.11 -10.78
CA LEU A 287 29.67 4.04 -10.85
C LEU A 287 30.34 4.20 -9.48
N ASN A 288 29.56 4.36 -8.41
CA ASN A 288 30.09 4.41 -7.04
C ASN A 288 30.80 3.10 -6.63
N GLN A 289 30.30 1.94 -7.06
CA GLN A 289 30.98 0.66 -6.83
C GLN A 289 32.31 0.56 -7.58
N LEU A 290 32.37 1.07 -8.81
CA LEU A 290 33.62 1.16 -9.58
C LEU A 290 34.62 2.11 -8.91
N ASP A 291 34.15 3.23 -8.34
CA ASP A 291 34.99 4.13 -7.52
C ASP A 291 35.58 3.40 -6.31
N GLN A 292 34.76 2.62 -5.61
CA GLN A 292 35.23 1.84 -4.47
C GLN A 292 36.23 0.74 -4.90
N MET A 293 35.94 0.00 -5.98
CA MET A 293 36.86 -1.00 -6.52
C MET A 293 38.20 -0.40 -6.95
N GLU A 294 38.18 0.79 -7.56
CA GLU A 294 39.40 1.50 -7.96
C GLU A 294 40.20 1.95 -6.72
N SER A 295 39.52 2.45 -5.69
CA SER A 295 40.13 2.76 -4.39
C SER A 295 40.77 1.53 -3.74
N ASP A 296 40.05 0.40 -3.70
CA ASP A 296 40.55 -0.85 -3.11
C ASP A 296 41.73 -1.43 -3.89
N LEU A 297 41.71 -1.31 -5.23
CA LEU A 297 42.83 -1.71 -6.07
C LEU A 297 44.08 -0.85 -5.82
N ASN A 298 43.90 0.46 -5.62
CA ASN A 298 45.00 1.38 -5.33
C ASN A 298 45.59 1.16 -3.92
N ASN A 299 44.77 0.76 -2.95
CA ASN A 299 45.18 0.50 -1.57
C ASN A 299 45.54 -0.97 -1.29
N PHE A 300 45.37 -1.86 -2.28
CA PHE A 300 45.49 -3.31 -2.12
C PHE A 300 44.65 -3.87 -0.95
N SER A 301 43.43 -3.36 -0.79
CA SER A 301 42.46 -3.79 0.23
C SER A 301 41.42 -4.75 -0.35
N GLY A 302 40.64 -5.37 0.54
CA GLY A 302 39.58 -6.31 0.17
C GLY A 302 40.06 -7.45 -0.74
N GLN A 303 39.37 -7.65 -1.86
CA GLN A 303 39.71 -8.70 -2.84
C GLN A 303 41.07 -8.49 -3.54
N PHE A 304 41.64 -7.27 -3.47
CA PHE A 304 42.89 -6.94 -4.15
C PHE A 304 44.13 -7.10 -3.26
N GLN A 305 43.98 -7.59 -2.03
CA GLN A 305 45.10 -7.87 -1.11
C GLN A 305 46.16 -8.81 -1.70
N ILE A 306 45.74 -9.74 -2.57
CA ILE A 306 46.64 -10.67 -3.27
C ILE A 306 47.63 -9.94 -4.19
N TYR A 307 47.28 -8.75 -4.69
CA TYR A 307 48.12 -7.95 -5.59
C TYR A 307 49.10 -7.04 -4.86
N SER A 308 49.08 -7.00 -3.51
CA SER A 308 50.17 -6.41 -2.75
C SER A 308 51.49 -7.13 -3.08
N PRO A 309 52.63 -6.42 -3.14
CA PRO A 309 53.90 -7.02 -3.55
C PRO A 309 54.28 -8.26 -2.72
N GLU A 310 54.08 -8.20 -1.41
CA GLU A 310 54.41 -9.32 -0.51
C GLU A 310 53.52 -10.55 -0.74
N ASN A 311 52.20 -10.38 -0.81
CA ASN A 311 51.27 -11.50 -0.95
C ASN A 311 51.38 -12.16 -2.33
N TRP A 312 51.53 -11.37 -3.40
CA TRP A 312 51.68 -11.88 -4.76
C TRP A 312 52.92 -12.75 -4.92
N HIS A 313 54.07 -12.27 -4.41
CA HIS A 313 55.32 -13.01 -4.48
C HIS A 313 55.29 -14.29 -3.64
N LYS A 314 54.72 -14.26 -2.42
CA LYS A 314 54.49 -15.46 -1.60
C LYS A 314 53.62 -16.50 -2.33
N TYR A 315 52.53 -16.06 -2.95
CA TYR A 315 51.63 -16.92 -3.73
C TYR A 315 52.35 -17.59 -4.92
N LYS A 316 53.08 -16.81 -5.73
CA LYS A 316 53.82 -17.33 -6.90
C LYS A 316 54.98 -18.25 -6.50
N GLN A 317 55.64 -17.99 -5.37
CA GLN A 317 56.69 -18.86 -4.83
C GLN A 317 56.13 -20.22 -4.39
N SER A 318 54.97 -20.24 -3.72
CA SER A 318 54.28 -21.49 -3.33
C SER A 318 53.82 -22.31 -4.55
N GLN A 319 53.28 -21.64 -5.58
CA GLN A 319 52.89 -22.25 -6.85
C GLN A 319 54.07 -22.92 -7.57
N ALA A 320 55.20 -22.22 -7.69
CA ALA A 320 56.40 -22.76 -8.35
C ALA A 320 56.95 -24.01 -7.62
N GLY A 321 56.93 -24.02 -6.29
CA GLY A 321 57.34 -25.16 -5.48
C GLY A 321 56.45 -26.41 -5.65
N LYS A 322 55.15 -26.23 -5.88
CA LYS A 322 54.21 -27.35 -6.15
C LYS A 322 54.36 -27.96 -7.54
N LEU A 323 54.80 -27.16 -8.51
CA LEU A 323 54.96 -27.56 -9.92
C LEU A 323 56.40 -27.99 -10.26
N GLY A 324 57.32 -28.00 -9.29
CA GLY A 324 58.73 -28.37 -9.48
C GLY A 324 59.55 -27.35 -10.29
N GLY A 325 59.10 -26.10 -10.39
CA GLY A 325 59.74 -25.04 -11.18
C GLY A 325 60.58 -24.04 -10.34
N LEU A 326 61.49 -23.30 -11.00
CA LEU A 326 62.27 -22.22 -10.38
C LEU A 326 61.47 -20.91 -10.34
N TYR A 327 61.40 -20.26 -9.18
CA TYR A 327 60.72 -18.98 -9.00
C TYR A 327 61.52 -17.80 -9.59
N ASN A 328 60.96 -17.09 -10.57
CA ASN A 328 61.53 -15.87 -11.14
C ASN A 328 60.78 -14.62 -10.64
N ARG A 329 61.45 -13.81 -9.81
CA ARG A 329 60.85 -12.61 -9.21
C ARG A 329 60.49 -11.53 -10.22
N ALA A 330 61.32 -11.32 -11.25
CA ALA A 330 61.07 -10.29 -12.27
C ALA A 330 59.87 -10.65 -13.15
N GLN A 331 59.75 -11.93 -13.52
CA GLN A 331 58.60 -12.42 -14.27
C GLN A 331 57.30 -12.34 -13.44
N ALA A 332 57.34 -12.75 -12.18
CA ALA A 332 56.19 -12.66 -11.27
C ALA A 332 55.73 -11.21 -11.07
N GLU A 333 56.66 -10.25 -10.99
CA GLU A 333 56.33 -8.82 -10.87
C GLU A 333 55.73 -8.24 -12.15
N SER A 334 56.26 -8.62 -13.31
CA SER A 334 55.69 -8.25 -14.61
C SER A 334 54.24 -8.74 -14.75
N GLU A 335 53.98 -10.00 -14.38
CA GLU A 335 52.63 -10.56 -14.35
C GLU A 335 51.71 -9.81 -13.37
N ARG A 336 52.22 -9.40 -12.21
CA ARG A 336 51.45 -8.61 -11.23
C ARG A 336 50.97 -7.29 -11.82
N LEU A 337 51.90 -6.53 -12.40
CA LEU A 337 51.62 -5.24 -13.01
C LEU A 337 50.67 -5.37 -14.21
N GLN A 338 50.83 -6.43 -15.02
CA GLN A 338 49.93 -6.72 -16.12
C GLN A 338 48.51 -7.03 -15.63
N ASN A 339 48.36 -7.82 -14.57
CA ASN A 339 47.05 -8.10 -13.98
C ASN A 339 46.39 -6.83 -13.42
N ILE A 340 47.14 -6.01 -12.68
CA ILE A 340 46.64 -4.72 -12.16
C ILE A 340 46.20 -3.81 -13.32
N GLN A 341 47.00 -3.73 -14.39
CA GLN A 341 46.67 -2.93 -15.56
C GLN A 341 45.42 -3.45 -16.28
N ASN A 342 45.26 -4.76 -16.40
CA ASN A 342 44.06 -5.37 -16.97
C ASN A 342 42.81 -5.02 -16.16
N ILE A 343 42.88 -5.11 -14.83
CA ILE A 343 41.79 -4.72 -13.94
C ILE A 343 41.47 -3.22 -14.10
N ARG A 344 42.49 -2.34 -14.11
CA ARG A 344 42.30 -0.89 -14.34
C ARG A 344 41.64 -0.60 -15.69
N ASN A 345 42.06 -1.30 -16.74
CA ASN A 345 41.48 -1.15 -18.08
C ASN A 345 40.01 -1.59 -18.09
N GLN A 346 39.67 -2.70 -17.43
CA GLN A 346 38.28 -3.16 -17.28
C GLN A 346 37.42 -2.15 -16.52
N ILE A 347 37.90 -1.63 -15.38
CA ILE A 347 37.21 -0.58 -14.61
C ILE A 347 36.96 0.65 -15.51
N THR A 348 37.99 1.11 -16.22
CA THR A 348 37.90 2.27 -17.11
C THR A 348 36.91 2.06 -18.26
N GLN A 349 36.91 0.87 -18.87
CA GLN A 349 35.98 0.52 -19.95
C GLN A 349 34.53 0.47 -19.45
N ASN A 350 34.28 -0.18 -18.31
CA ASN A 350 32.96 -0.26 -17.70
C ASN A 350 32.45 1.13 -17.31
N ARG A 351 33.31 1.96 -16.70
CA ARG A 351 33.00 3.35 -16.36
C ARG A 351 32.61 4.15 -17.60
N ARG A 352 33.41 4.07 -18.68
CA ARG A 352 33.12 4.78 -19.93
C ARG A 352 31.79 4.35 -20.54
N ALA A 353 31.48 3.06 -20.54
CA ALA A 353 30.21 2.53 -21.04
C ALA A 353 29.01 3.05 -20.23
N LEU A 354 29.09 3.00 -18.90
CA LEU A 354 28.05 3.49 -17.99
C LEU A 354 27.86 5.00 -18.10
N THR A 355 28.94 5.79 -18.20
CA THR A 355 28.84 7.25 -18.40
C THR A 355 28.17 7.59 -19.72
N ALA A 356 28.51 6.89 -20.81
CA ALA A 356 27.86 7.11 -22.11
C ALA A 356 26.35 6.78 -22.06
N GLN A 357 25.95 5.72 -21.34
CA GLN A 357 24.54 5.42 -21.10
C GLN A 357 23.86 6.52 -20.28
N LYS A 358 24.51 6.98 -19.20
CA LYS A 358 24.02 8.07 -18.35
C LYS A 358 23.76 9.35 -19.12
N GLU A 359 24.64 9.71 -20.07
CA GLU A 359 24.50 10.92 -20.89
C GLU A 359 23.33 10.85 -21.91
N ALA A 360 22.92 9.63 -22.31
CA ALA A 360 21.81 9.45 -23.26
C ALA A 360 20.42 9.55 -22.60
N ILE A 361 20.30 9.14 -21.33
CA ILE A 361 19.03 9.03 -20.60
C ILE A 361 18.24 10.35 -20.50
N PRO A 362 18.85 11.53 -20.21
CA PRO A 362 18.12 12.79 -20.05
C PRO A 362 17.23 13.17 -21.24
N ARG A 363 17.67 12.89 -22.48
CA ARG A 363 16.87 13.18 -23.68
C ARG A 363 15.62 12.29 -23.75
N GLU A 364 15.77 11.00 -23.44
CA GLU A 364 14.64 10.07 -23.39
C GLU A 364 13.68 10.41 -22.24
N LEU A 365 14.19 10.85 -21.07
CA LEU A 365 13.35 11.33 -19.97
C LEU A 365 12.43 12.47 -20.43
N THR A 366 12.97 13.51 -21.07
CA THR A 366 12.17 14.64 -21.57
C THR A 366 11.14 14.19 -22.61
N LYS A 367 11.51 13.29 -23.52
CA LYS A 367 10.60 12.73 -24.53
C LYS A 367 9.43 11.99 -23.90
N TYR A 368 9.68 11.08 -22.96
CA TYR A 368 8.61 10.32 -22.31
C TYR A 368 7.77 11.17 -21.36
N TYR A 369 8.37 12.17 -20.70
CA TYR A 369 7.64 13.18 -19.93
C TYR A 369 6.64 13.94 -20.81
N GLU A 370 7.08 14.47 -21.95
CA GLU A 370 6.21 15.21 -22.88
C GLU A 370 5.11 14.31 -23.49
N GLN A 371 5.43 13.06 -23.83
CA GLN A 371 4.43 12.10 -24.31
C GLN A 371 3.38 11.80 -23.23
N ALA A 372 3.80 11.52 -22.00
CA ALA A 372 2.90 11.26 -20.88
C ALA A 372 1.98 12.47 -20.64
N LYS A 373 2.56 13.68 -20.51
CA LYS A 373 1.82 14.95 -20.37
C LYS A 373 0.78 15.12 -21.49
N SER A 374 1.21 15.00 -22.75
CA SER A 374 0.35 15.20 -23.92
C SER A 374 -0.84 14.23 -23.94
N TYR A 375 -0.60 12.95 -23.66
CA TYR A 375 -1.66 11.95 -23.66
C TYR A 375 -2.64 12.11 -22.49
N PHE A 376 -2.16 12.42 -21.29
CA PHE A 376 -3.05 12.69 -20.18
C PHE A 376 -3.88 13.97 -20.40
N LEU A 377 -3.31 15.03 -20.97
CA LEU A 377 -4.05 16.24 -21.35
C LEU A 377 -5.13 15.94 -22.40
N LYS A 378 -4.83 15.13 -23.43
CA LYS A 378 -5.85 14.69 -24.41
C LYS A 378 -6.97 13.89 -23.75
N SER A 379 -6.62 13.01 -22.81
CA SER A 379 -7.59 12.21 -22.06
C SER A 379 -8.57 13.09 -21.27
N VAL A 380 -8.08 14.08 -20.52
CA VAL A 380 -8.95 14.95 -19.71
C VAL A 380 -9.73 15.97 -20.54
N ARG A 381 -9.17 16.48 -21.65
CA ARG A 381 -9.89 17.42 -22.55
C ARG A 381 -11.07 16.75 -23.26
N LEU A 382 -10.97 15.45 -23.55
CA LEU A 382 -12.09 14.68 -24.10
C LEU A 382 -13.12 14.29 -23.04
N ASN A 383 -12.66 14.02 -21.83
CA ASN A 383 -13.52 13.67 -20.71
C ASN A 383 -12.97 14.29 -19.40
N HIS A 384 -13.53 15.44 -19.01
CA HIS A 384 -13.14 16.16 -17.80
C HIS A 384 -13.43 15.38 -16.50
N THR A 385 -14.17 14.26 -16.56
CA THR A 385 -14.42 13.39 -15.40
C THR A 385 -13.47 12.19 -15.35
N TYR A 386 -12.44 12.13 -16.20
CA TYR A 386 -11.49 11.02 -16.20
C TYR A 386 -10.37 11.25 -15.17
N GLY A 387 -10.74 11.16 -13.88
CA GLY A 387 -9.89 11.51 -12.73
C GLY A 387 -8.52 10.83 -12.67
N LYS A 388 -8.38 9.61 -13.23
CA LYS A 388 -7.09 8.91 -13.32
C LYS A 388 -6.04 9.76 -14.04
N SER A 389 -6.39 10.41 -15.14
CA SER A 389 -5.44 11.25 -15.88
C SER A 389 -5.05 12.50 -15.09
N TYR A 390 -5.95 13.08 -14.31
CA TYR A 390 -5.61 14.18 -13.38
C TYR A 390 -4.64 13.72 -12.27
N PHE A 391 -4.81 12.50 -11.74
CA PHE A 391 -3.88 11.93 -10.76
C PHE A 391 -2.44 11.84 -11.32
N TYR A 392 -2.26 11.33 -12.54
CA TYR A 392 -0.92 11.27 -13.15
C TYR A 392 -0.40 12.63 -13.61
N LEU A 393 -1.27 13.55 -14.06
CA LEU A 393 -0.88 14.94 -14.30
C LEU A 393 -0.41 15.61 -13.02
N ALA A 394 -1.04 15.32 -11.87
CA ALA A 394 -0.59 15.81 -10.57
C ALA A 394 0.83 15.31 -10.26
N ALA A 395 1.13 14.03 -10.49
CA ALA A 395 2.49 13.50 -10.32
C ALA A 395 3.51 14.22 -11.24
N LEU A 396 3.16 14.43 -12.52
CA LEU A 396 4.00 15.15 -13.49
C LEU A 396 4.14 16.65 -13.18
N ALA A 397 3.15 17.25 -12.50
CA ALA A 397 3.17 18.68 -12.19
C ALA A 397 4.29 19.09 -11.24
N SER A 398 4.81 18.16 -10.43
CA SER A 398 5.98 18.37 -9.56
C SER A 398 7.24 17.66 -10.08
N ASP A 399 7.28 17.36 -11.37
CA ASP A 399 8.43 16.72 -11.99
C ASP A 399 9.61 17.70 -12.13
N PRO A 400 10.86 17.28 -11.91
CA PRO A 400 12.05 18.13 -12.09
C PRO A 400 12.11 18.83 -13.45
N ILE A 401 11.61 18.20 -14.52
CA ILE A 401 11.58 18.79 -15.87
C ILE A 401 10.68 20.04 -15.87
N ARG A 402 9.49 19.97 -15.25
CA ARG A 402 8.60 21.13 -15.16
C ARG A 402 9.12 22.20 -14.21
N ILE A 403 9.73 21.78 -13.10
CA ILE A 403 10.31 22.71 -12.13
C ILE A 403 11.37 23.60 -12.79
N ALA A 404 12.23 23.04 -13.65
CA ALA A 404 13.20 23.82 -14.43
C ALA A 404 12.51 24.86 -15.33
N ILE A 405 11.43 24.48 -16.02
CA ILE A 405 10.63 25.38 -16.87
C ILE A 405 10.00 26.51 -16.02
N LEU A 406 9.45 26.18 -14.85
CA LEU A 406 8.85 27.17 -13.96
C LEU A 406 9.89 28.14 -13.38
N LYS A 407 11.12 27.67 -13.11
CA LYS A 407 12.22 28.51 -12.64
C LYS A 407 12.55 29.60 -13.66
N ASP A 408 12.63 29.26 -14.93
CA ASP A 408 12.84 30.22 -16.01
C ASP A 408 11.61 31.14 -16.21
N ALA A 409 10.40 30.59 -16.09
CA ALA A 409 9.16 31.34 -16.20
C ALA A 409 9.00 32.40 -15.09
N LEU A 410 9.37 32.09 -13.85
CA LEU A 410 9.32 33.00 -12.71
C LEU A 410 10.23 34.21 -12.88
N ARG A 411 11.36 34.06 -13.58
CA ARG A 411 12.27 35.18 -13.90
C ARG A 411 11.66 36.14 -14.92
N ASN A 412 10.81 35.64 -15.82
CA ASN A 412 10.23 36.43 -16.91
C ASN A 412 8.84 37.00 -16.58
N ASN A 413 7.95 36.17 -16.02
CA ASN A 413 6.56 36.53 -15.74
C ASN A 413 6.05 35.83 -14.45
N PRO A 414 6.50 36.28 -13.26
CA PRO A 414 6.12 35.65 -12.00
C PRO A 414 4.61 35.74 -11.72
N GLU A 415 3.94 36.78 -12.23
CA GLU A 415 2.50 36.97 -12.04
C GLU A 415 1.68 35.87 -12.71
N ALA A 416 1.98 35.52 -13.97
CA ALA A 416 1.27 34.44 -14.66
C ALA A 416 1.45 33.08 -13.96
N VAL A 417 2.67 32.81 -13.46
CA VAL A 417 3.01 31.55 -12.80
C VAL A 417 2.31 31.42 -11.44
N LEU A 418 2.40 32.44 -10.58
CA LEU A 418 1.90 32.40 -9.20
C LEU A 418 0.38 32.63 -9.12
N ASN A 419 -0.23 33.26 -10.13
CA ASN A 419 -1.69 33.32 -10.29
C ASN A 419 -2.29 32.04 -10.90
N GLN A 420 -1.48 31.02 -11.19
CA GLN A 420 -1.89 29.77 -11.80
C GLN A 420 -2.56 29.92 -13.19
N ASN A 421 -1.96 30.71 -14.07
CA ASN A 421 -2.44 30.95 -15.45
C ASN A 421 -1.32 30.83 -16.51
N TYR A 422 -0.23 30.10 -16.21
CA TYR A 422 0.93 30.00 -17.08
C TYR A 422 0.85 28.83 -18.07
N ASP A 423 0.76 27.58 -17.59
CA ASP A 423 0.87 26.37 -18.43
C ASP A 423 -0.39 25.48 -18.40
N GLU A 424 -0.36 24.37 -19.14
CA GLU A 424 -1.52 23.48 -19.26
C GLU A 424 -1.89 22.79 -17.95
N PHE A 425 -0.97 22.56 -17.02
CA PHE A 425 -1.27 21.98 -15.71
C PHE A 425 -2.15 22.92 -14.89
N GLN A 426 -1.87 24.21 -14.96
CA GLN A 426 -2.63 25.25 -14.29
C GLN A 426 -3.95 25.54 -15.03
N ASN A 427 -3.93 25.57 -16.36
CA ASN A 427 -5.09 25.98 -17.17
C ASN A 427 -6.22 24.94 -17.23
N ILE A 428 -5.94 23.65 -16.98
CA ILE A 428 -6.99 22.61 -16.91
C ILE A 428 -7.75 22.60 -15.59
N LEU A 429 -7.26 23.31 -14.56
CA LEU A 429 -7.92 23.40 -13.26
C LEU A 429 -9.09 24.38 -13.31
N PRO A 430 -10.27 24.02 -12.80
CA PRO A 430 -11.35 24.98 -12.57
C PRO A 430 -10.93 26.04 -11.56
N ASN A 431 -11.46 27.26 -11.66
CA ASN A 431 -11.11 28.40 -10.78
C ASN A 431 -11.20 28.08 -9.29
N LYS A 432 -12.16 27.24 -8.86
CA LYS A 432 -12.30 26.80 -7.46
C LYS A 432 -11.06 26.07 -6.91
N PHE A 433 -10.29 25.41 -7.78
CA PHE A 433 -9.08 24.66 -7.44
C PHE A 433 -7.79 25.44 -7.80
N LYS A 434 -7.90 26.69 -8.28
CA LYS A 434 -6.76 27.58 -8.48
C LYS A 434 -6.54 28.40 -7.20
N TYR A 435 -5.86 27.81 -6.23
CA TYR A 435 -5.64 28.43 -4.92
C TYR A 435 -4.73 29.67 -4.95
N ALA A 436 -3.75 29.71 -5.85
CA ALA A 436 -2.84 30.83 -6.06
C ALA A 436 -2.21 31.37 -4.74
N TYR A 437 -1.78 30.46 -3.85
CA TYR A 437 -1.31 30.78 -2.51
C TYR A 437 -0.18 31.82 -2.49
N PHE A 438 0.67 31.82 -3.51
CA PHE A 438 1.85 32.68 -3.61
C PHE A 438 1.65 33.91 -4.50
N LYS A 439 0.42 34.22 -4.93
CA LYS A 439 0.16 35.37 -5.84
C LYS A 439 0.76 36.69 -5.37
N ASP A 440 0.73 36.94 -4.07
CA ASP A 440 1.21 38.18 -3.46
C ASP A 440 2.74 38.32 -3.54
N LEU A 441 3.47 37.20 -3.72
CA LEU A 441 4.92 37.21 -3.93
C LEU A 441 5.32 37.61 -5.35
N ALA A 442 4.40 37.65 -6.32
CA ALA A 442 4.75 37.96 -7.71
C ALA A 442 5.38 39.35 -7.86
N VAL A 443 4.81 40.36 -7.20
CA VAL A 443 5.35 41.73 -7.19
C VAL A 443 6.68 41.78 -6.47
N TYR A 444 6.79 41.09 -5.34
CA TYR A 444 8.02 41.03 -4.55
C TYR A 444 9.18 40.41 -5.36
N ILE A 445 8.94 39.29 -6.04
CA ILE A 445 9.91 38.60 -6.89
C ILE A 445 10.33 39.48 -8.07
N LYS A 446 9.37 40.17 -8.70
CA LYS A 446 9.65 41.10 -9.80
C LYS A 446 10.60 42.23 -9.36
N ASN A 447 10.43 42.73 -8.14
CA ASN A 447 11.27 43.77 -7.57
C ASN A 447 12.60 43.23 -7.00
N ASN A 448 12.69 41.93 -6.70
CA ASN A 448 13.86 41.29 -6.12
C ASN A 448 14.24 40.00 -6.88
N PRO A 449 14.78 40.09 -8.11
CA PRO A 449 15.03 38.91 -8.95
C PRO A 449 15.99 37.86 -8.32
N SER A 450 16.94 38.31 -7.48
CA SER A 450 17.88 37.44 -6.76
C SER A 450 17.21 36.54 -5.73
N PHE A 451 15.94 36.79 -5.39
CA PHE A 451 15.15 35.95 -4.49
C PHE A 451 14.92 34.54 -5.04
N ILE A 452 14.78 34.39 -6.37
CA ILE A 452 14.57 33.10 -7.05
C ILE A 452 15.78 32.18 -6.91
N ASP A 453 16.98 32.74 -6.71
CA ASP A 453 18.20 31.95 -6.52
C ASP A 453 18.40 31.54 -5.06
N LYS A 454 17.74 32.22 -4.11
CA LYS A 454 17.79 31.90 -2.68
C LYS A 454 16.74 30.88 -2.26
N ILE A 455 15.52 30.98 -2.81
CA ILE A 455 14.39 30.13 -2.46
C ILE A 455 13.79 29.52 -3.72
N ASP A 456 13.64 28.20 -3.71
CA ASP A 456 13.10 27.45 -4.84
C ASP A 456 11.57 27.60 -4.98
N MET A 457 11.15 28.80 -5.39
CA MET A 457 9.76 29.13 -5.66
C MET A 457 9.17 28.32 -6.81
N ALA A 458 10.00 27.80 -7.71
CA ALA A 458 9.55 26.94 -8.80
C ALA A 458 9.04 25.61 -8.26
N THR A 459 9.80 24.98 -7.36
CA THR A 459 9.35 23.78 -6.64
C THR A 459 8.13 24.06 -5.79
N ALA A 460 8.10 25.19 -5.07
CA ALA A 460 6.94 25.60 -4.26
C ALA A 460 5.65 25.65 -5.10
N GLN A 461 5.68 26.37 -6.23
CA GLN A 461 4.53 26.49 -7.12
C GLN A 461 4.16 25.15 -7.77
N ALA A 462 5.15 24.35 -8.16
CA ALA A 462 4.92 23.01 -8.72
C ALA A 462 4.19 22.08 -7.74
N ILE A 463 4.52 22.16 -6.44
CA ILE A 463 3.84 21.41 -5.39
C ILE A 463 2.41 21.91 -5.20
N VAL A 464 2.17 23.23 -5.23
CA VAL A 464 0.81 23.80 -5.17
C VAL A 464 -0.04 23.29 -6.33
N ASP A 465 0.45 23.39 -7.56
CA ASP A 465 -0.28 22.92 -8.75
C ASP A 465 -0.57 21.42 -8.68
N SER A 466 0.40 20.64 -8.20
CA SER A 466 0.22 19.21 -7.99
C SER A 466 -0.83 18.89 -6.92
N ALA A 467 -0.82 19.60 -5.78
CA ALA A 467 -1.83 19.44 -4.75
C ALA A 467 -3.23 19.79 -5.28
N CYS A 468 -3.36 20.88 -6.05
CA CYS A 468 -4.63 21.28 -6.69
C CYS A 468 -5.15 20.19 -7.63
N LEU A 469 -4.28 19.60 -8.47
CA LEU A 469 -4.65 18.52 -9.39
C LEU A 469 -5.03 17.22 -8.65
N TYR A 470 -4.35 16.88 -7.56
CA TYR A 470 -4.72 15.72 -6.74
C TYR A 470 -6.08 15.93 -6.06
N GLU A 471 -6.31 17.11 -5.45
CA GLU A 471 -7.60 17.43 -4.84
C GLU A 471 -8.73 17.42 -5.88
N PHE A 472 -8.48 17.94 -7.08
CA PHE A 472 -9.45 17.87 -8.17
C PHE A 472 -9.69 16.43 -8.65
N SER A 473 -8.63 15.61 -8.73
CA SER A 473 -8.74 14.20 -9.13
C SER A 473 -9.66 13.41 -8.19
N LEU A 474 -9.67 13.71 -6.89
CA LEU A 474 -10.50 13.04 -5.88
C LEU A 474 -12.01 13.18 -6.10
N LEU A 475 -12.46 14.16 -6.89
CA LEU A 475 -13.87 14.29 -7.27
C LEU A 475 -14.34 13.16 -8.19
N THR A 476 -13.42 12.56 -8.95
CA THR A 476 -13.75 11.60 -10.03
C THR A 476 -12.87 10.36 -10.07
N PHE A 477 -11.89 10.28 -9.17
CA PHE A 477 -11.03 9.11 -8.97
C PHE A 477 -10.46 9.11 -7.56
N THR A 478 -10.64 8.02 -6.83
CA THR A 478 -10.01 7.83 -5.52
C THR A 478 -8.96 6.74 -5.58
N GLU A 479 -7.75 7.05 -5.11
CA GLU A 479 -6.63 6.13 -4.93
C GLU A 479 -6.13 6.28 -3.49
N ARG A 480 -5.72 5.18 -2.86
CA ARG A 480 -5.37 5.19 -1.43
C ARG A 480 -4.17 6.10 -1.13
N ASN A 481 -3.19 6.15 -2.04
CA ASN A 481 -1.98 6.91 -1.86
C ASN A 481 -2.17 8.39 -2.22
N THR A 482 -3.32 8.77 -2.82
CA THR A 482 -3.62 10.19 -3.06
C THR A 482 -3.67 10.97 -1.75
N PHE A 483 -4.31 10.40 -0.71
CA PHE A 483 -4.42 11.04 0.61
C PHE A 483 -3.05 11.25 1.25
N LYS A 484 -2.21 10.20 1.25
CA LYS A 484 -0.81 10.27 1.72
C LYS A 484 -0.02 11.32 0.96
N THR A 485 -0.12 11.32 -0.38
CA THR A 485 0.59 12.27 -1.24
C THR A 485 0.19 13.72 -0.95
N LEU A 486 -1.10 13.99 -0.71
CA LEU A 486 -1.57 15.32 -0.35
C LEU A 486 -0.99 15.78 0.99
N ALA A 487 -0.98 14.93 2.02
CA ALA A 487 -0.35 15.24 3.30
C ALA A 487 1.13 15.61 3.13
N VAL A 488 1.91 14.78 2.43
CA VAL A 488 3.35 15.03 2.18
C VAL A 488 3.58 16.36 1.46
N ARG A 489 2.74 16.70 0.47
CA ARG A 489 2.85 17.97 -0.24
C ARG A 489 2.59 19.17 0.64
N TYR A 490 1.56 19.13 1.48
CA TYR A 490 1.28 20.23 2.40
C TYR A 490 2.33 20.36 3.51
N ASN A 491 2.93 19.25 3.94
CA ASN A 491 4.12 19.29 4.82
C ASN A 491 5.30 20.00 4.12
N SER A 492 5.60 19.65 2.87
CA SER A 492 6.66 20.33 2.10
C SER A 492 6.36 21.82 1.88
N LEU A 493 5.10 22.18 1.59
CA LEU A 493 4.70 23.59 1.46
C LEU A 493 4.83 24.36 2.78
N TYR A 494 4.52 23.72 3.91
CA TYR A 494 4.75 24.32 5.23
C TYR A 494 6.25 24.59 5.47
N LEU A 495 7.14 23.63 5.20
CA LEU A 495 8.59 23.82 5.36
C LEU A 495 9.12 24.94 4.46
N ILE A 496 8.61 25.04 3.24
CA ILE A 496 8.93 26.14 2.31
C ILE A 496 8.38 27.47 2.85
N ALA A 497 7.15 27.50 3.36
CA ALA A 497 6.54 28.72 3.92
C ALA A 497 7.32 29.24 5.13
N LYS A 498 7.76 28.35 6.02
CA LYS A 498 8.64 28.72 7.14
C LYS A 498 9.96 29.30 6.64
N THR A 499 10.59 28.65 5.68
CA THR A 499 11.81 29.16 5.03
C THR A 499 11.58 30.53 4.38
N LEU A 500 10.41 30.77 3.78
CA LEU A 500 10.04 32.06 3.20
C LEU A 500 9.93 33.14 4.29
N THR A 501 9.20 32.88 5.36
CA THR A 501 9.02 33.81 6.48
C THR A 501 10.35 34.19 7.11
N ASP A 502 11.26 33.22 7.29
CA ASP A 502 12.59 33.45 7.87
C ASP A 502 13.51 34.31 6.97
N ASN A 503 13.20 34.46 5.68
CA ASN A 503 14.07 35.09 4.67
C ASN A 503 13.43 36.31 3.95
N ILE A 504 12.27 36.78 4.40
CA ILE A 504 11.59 37.97 3.83
C ILE A 504 11.58 39.11 4.85
N ASP A 505 12.24 40.22 4.49
CA ASP A 505 12.33 41.43 5.31
C ASP A 505 11.10 42.34 5.21
N ASP A 506 10.30 42.22 4.14
CA ASP A 506 9.08 43.01 3.94
C ASP A 506 7.99 42.59 4.93
N LYS A 507 7.58 43.51 5.82
CA LYS A 507 6.62 43.24 6.90
C LYS A 507 5.25 42.76 6.41
N GLU A 508 4.74 43.29 5.30
CA GLU A 508 3.41 42.92 4.79
C GLU A 508 3.46 41.54 4.13
N ILE A 509 4.53 41.25 3.39
CA ILE A 509 4.73 39.93 2.79
C ILE A 509 5.01 38.88 3.87
N ASN A 510 5.84 39.21 4.87
CA ASN A 510 6.14 38.34 6.00
C ASN A 510 4.87 37.93 6.76
N LYS A 511 3.95 38.87 7.02
CA LYS A 511 2.64 38.58 7.61
C LYS A 511 1.82 37.60 6.75
N LYS A 512 1.87 37.73 5.43
CA LYS A 512 1.18 36.82 4.50
C LYS A 512 1.83 35.43 4.49
N THR A 513 3.16 35.32 4.52
CA THR A 513 3.85 34.02 4.57
C THR A 513 3.63 33.29 5.89
N LEU A 514 3.59 34.03 7.02
CA LEU A 514 3.22 33.46 8.32
C LEU A 514 1.80 32.88 8.30
N ALA A 515 0.84 33.55 7.65
CA ALA A 515 -0.50 33.01 7.48
C ALA A 515 -0.53 31.73 6.61
N LEU A 516 0.40 31.61 5.64
CA LEU A 516 0.55 30.40 4.83
C LEU A 516 1.09 29.22 5.65
N GLU A 517 1.96 29.46 6.63
CA GLU A 517 2.44 28.40 7.54
C GLU A 517 1.27 27.72 8.25
N SER A 518 0.43 28.49 8.95
CA SER A 518 -0.75 27.95 9.63
C SER A 518 -1.71 27.27 8.65
N LEU A 519 -1.91 27.83 7.45
CA LEU A 519 -2.78 27.23 6.43
C LEU A 519 -2.25 25.87 5.96
N PHE A 520 -0.96 25.77 5.67
CA PHE A 520 -0.33 24.55 5.17
C PHE A 520 -0.20 23.49 6.26
N PHE A 521 0.08 23.87 7.50
CA PHE A 521 0.05 22.93 8.63
C PHE A 521 -1.36 22.36 8.84
N ASN A 522 -2.39 23.20 8.83
CA ASN A 522 -3.80 22.75 8.95
C ASN A 522 -4.21 21.81 7.80
N LYS A 523 -3.77 22.10 6.57
CA LYS A 523 -3.99 21.20 5.43
C LYS A 523 -3.24 19.88 5.59
N PHE A 524 -1.99 19.93 6.05
CA PHE A 524 -1.20 18.73 6.37
C PHE A 524 -1.90 17.87 7.42
N ASP A 525 -2.27 18.43 8.57
CA ASP A 525 -3.04 17.78 9.64
C ASP A 525 -4.30 17.11 9.07
N THR A 526 -5.10 17.86 8.30
CA THR A 526 -6.34 17.35 7.70
C THR A 526 -6.09 16.12 6.84
N TRP A 527 -5.07 16.16 5.97
CA TRP A 527 -4.76 15.04 5.07
C TRP A 527 -4.10 13.86 5.78
N VAL A 528 -3.32 14.08 6.84
CA VAL A 528 -2.80 13.02 7.71
C VAL A 528 -3.97 12.27 8.35
N ARG A 529 -4.86 12.99 9.03
CA ARG A 529 -6.07 12.43 9.64
C ARG A 529 -6.92 11.70 8.61
N LYS A 530 -7.10 12.28 7.42
CA LYS A 530 -7.86 11.64 6.35
C LYS A 530 -7.22 10.35 5.87
N THR A 531 -5.90 10.32 5.71
CA THR A 531 -5.15 9.13 5.28
C THR A 531 -5.34 7.99 6.28
N LEU A 532 -5.11 8.26 7.56
CA LEU A 532 -5.22 7.26 8.62
C LEU A 532 -6.67 6.86 8.88
N TYR A 533 -7.64 7.76 8.69
CA TYR A 533 -9.06 7.43 8.75
C TYR A 533 -9.49 6.47 7.64
N ILE A 534 -9.04 6.70 6.42
CA ILE A 534 -9.38 5.87 5.25
C ILE A 534 -8.71 4.50 5.33
N MET A 535 -7.46 4.45 5.79
CA MET A 535 -6.69 3.22 5.89
C MET A 535 -5.94 3.16 7.24
N PRO A 536 -6.66 2.84 8.33
CA PRO A 536 -6.02 2.69 9.64
C PRO A 536 -5.26 1.35 9.74
N GLY A 537 -5.68 0.32 9.01
CA GLY A 537 -5.09 -1.03 9.03
C GLY A 537 -4.77 -1.58 7.64
N GLY A 538 -4.73 -2.91 7.51
CA GLY A 538 -4.56 -3.60 6.23
C GLY A 538 -3.12 -3.95 5.85
N TRP A 539 -2.16 -3.85 6.77
CA TRP A 539 -0.75 -4.18 6.51
C TRP A 539 -0.47 -5.67 6.29
N ASN A 540 -1.41 -6.56 6.61
CA ASN A 540 -1.40 -7.96 6.15
C ASN A 540 -1.47 -8.09 4.62
N ARG A 541 -1.95 -7.05 3.92
CA ARG A 541 -2.01 -6.98 2.45
C ARG A 541 -1.05 -5.94 1.88
N PHE A 542 -0.77 -4.89 2.64
CA PHE A 542 0.10 -3.78 2.25
C PHE A 542 1.20 -3.59 3.30
N PRO A 543 2.25 -4.44 3.29
CA PRO A 543 3.29 -4.43 4.33
C PRO A 543 4.08 -3.12 4.41
N ASP A 544 4.04 -2.31 3.35
CA ASP A 544 4.60 -0.96 3.32
C ASP A 544 3.86 0.04 4.24
N TRP A 545 2.66 -0.32 4.70
CA TRP A 545 1.88 0.49 5.63
C TRP A 545 2.33 0.32 7.08
N LYS A 546 2.79 -0.88 7.44
CA LYS A 546 3.47 -1.20 8.72
C LYS A 546 4.29 -2.48 8.54
N ASN A 547 5.61 -2.37 8.64
CA ASN A 547 6.56 -3.45 8.37
C ASN A 547 7.08 -4.11 9.66
N LEU A 548 7.26 -5.43 9.64
CA LEU A 548 7.88 -6.20 10.73
C LEU A 548 9.35 -5.83 10.95
N ASP A 549 10.07 -5.57 9.86
CA ASP A 549 11.45 -5.13 9.90
C ASP A 549 11.51 -3.72 10.50
N ILE A 550 12.06 -3.61 11.71
CA ILE A 550 12.15 -2.34 12.45
C ILE A 550 13.01 -1.31 11.71
N GLU A 551 14.00 -1.73 10.92
CA GLU A 551 14.82 -0.81 10.13
C GLU A 551 13.98 -0.21 9.01
N LEU A 552 13.21 -1.02 8.28
CA LEU A 552 12.31 -0.52 7.23
C LEU A 552 11.16 0.33 7.80
N ALA A 553 10.67 0.00 8.99
CA ALA A 553 9.66 0.79 9.68
C ALA A 553 10.21 2.17 10.10
N THR A 554 11.45 2.23 10.60
CA THR A 554 12.05 3.47 11.13
C THR A 554 12.73 4.33 10.07
N THR A 555 13.58 3.76 9.23
CA THR A 555 14.36 4.50 8.21
C THR A 555 13.77 4.36 6.81
N GLY A 556 13.11 3.24 6.52
CA GLY A 556 12.50 2.97 5.21
C GLY A 556 11.14 3.66 4.97
N GLY A 557 10.57 4.32 5.99
CA GLY A 557 9.25 4.96 5.91
C GLY A 557 8.10 3.98 5.71
N GLN A 558 8.32 2.69 6.01
CA GLN A 558 7.34 1.61 5.86
C GLN A 558 6.51 1.37 7.13
N ASP A 559 6.19 2.47 7.81
CA ASP A 559 5.24 2.54 8.92
C ASP A 559 4.54 3.89 8.81
N ILE A 560 3.28 3.90 8.41
CA ILE A 560 2.56 5.14 8.10
C ILE A 560 2.37 6.03 9.32
N TYR A 561 2.20 5.42 10.50
CA TYR A 561 1.96 6.13 11.76
C TYR A 561 3.23 6.84 12.18
N ARG A 562 4.36 6.10 12.17
CA ARG A 562 5.68 6.68 12.40
C ARG A 562 6.04 7.73 11.36
N TYR A 563 5.75 7.48 10.09
CA TYR A 563 6.05 8.39 8.99
C TYR A 563 5.35 9.74 9.20
N PHE A 564 4.05 9.74 9.50
CA PHE A 564 3.34 11.00 9.76
C PHE A 564 3.71 11.64 11.09
N ALA A 565 3.97 10.86 12.14
CA ALA A 565 4.48 11.43 13.39
C ALA A 565 5.86 12.09 13.19
N GLY A 566 6.75 11.46 12.43
CA GLY A 566 8.04 12.02 12.01
C GLY A 566 7.92 13.31 11.21
N LEU A 567 7.02 13.36 10.22
CA LEU A 567 6.74 14.59 9.46
C LEU A 567 6.12 15.69 10.34
N THR A 568 5.35 15.32 11.37
CA THR A 568 4.73 16.26 12.31
C THR A 568 5.79 16.92 13.19
N VAL A 569 6.66 16.13 13.83
CA VAL A 569 7.78 16.67 14.64
C VAL A 569 8.82 17.41 13.80
N GLN A 570 8.98 17.03 12.52
CA GLN A 570 9.83 17.75 11.58
C GLN A 570 9.27 19.14 11.24
N ALA A 571 7.96 19.25 11.07
CA ALA A 571 7.31 20.51 10.74
C ALA A 571 7.26 21.44 11.96
N LEU A 572 6.78 20.93 13.09
CA LEU A 572 6.45 21.75 14.23
C LEU A 572 6.85 21.04 15.52
N ASP A 573 7.52 21.79 16.39
CA ASP A 573 8.00 21.28 17.68
C ASP A 573 6.85 20.60 18.44
N PRO A 574 7.01 19.38 18.97
CA PRO A 574 5.95 18.65 19.67
C PRO A 574 5.49 19.32 20.97
N ILE A 575 6.21 20.31 21.53
CA ILE A 575 5.72 21.17 22.62
C ILE A 575 4.54 22.03 22.13
N ASN A 576 4.54 22.43 20.85
CA ASN A 576 3.44 23.17 20.25
C ASN A 576 2.14 22.37 20.28
N VAL A 577 1.04 23.03 20.64
CA VAL A 577 -0.28 22.42 20.83
C VAL A 577 -0.80 21.73 19.56
N GLU A 578 -0.62 22.32 18.37
CA GLU A 578 -1.11 21.74 17.12
C GLU A 578 -0.36 20.44 16.77
N SER A 579 0.97 20.46 16.89
CA SER A 579 1.84 19.28 16.68
C SER A 579 1.51 18.17 17.68
N ARG A 580 1.42 18.51 18.96
CA ARG A 580 1.07 17.59 20.04
C ARG A 580 -0.28 16.93 19.81
N ASN A 581 -1.33 17.70 19.50
CA ASN A 581 -2.68 17.18 19.30
C ASN A 581 -2.71 16.19 18.12
N LEU A 582 -2.01 16.49 17.03
CA LEU A 582 -1.90 15.56 15.91
C LEU A 582 -1.17 14.27 16.33
N LEU A 583 -0.03 14.35 17.04
CA LEU A 583 0.68 13.16 17.53
C LEU A 583 -0.20 12.30 18.44
N VAL A 584 -0.94 12.91 19.36
CA VAL A 584 -1.87 12.22 20.27
C VAL A 584 -2.95 11.47 19.50
N ASP A 585 -3.54 12.11 18.49
CA ASP A 585 -4.60 11.48 17.70
C ASP A 585 -4.08 10.33 16.82
N ILE A 586 -2.87 10.48 16.27
CA ILE A 586 -2.18 9.39 15.55
C ILE A 586 -1.90 8.23 16.52
N ALA A 587 -1.37 8.50 17.71
CA ALA A 587 -1.04 7.50 18.73
C ALA A 587 -2.27 6.69 19.19
N LYS A 588 -3.37 7.40 19.51
CA LYS A 588 -4.64 6.76 19.91
C LYS A 588 -5.21 5.90 18.79
N LEU A 589 -5.17 6.39 17.55
CA LEU A 589 -5.65 5.63 16.40
C LEU A 589 -4.78 4.40 16.11
N GLU A 590 -3.46 4.54 16.22
CA GLU A 590 -2.51 3.42 16.07
C GLU A 590 -2.78 2.35 17.13
N ALA A 591 -2.78 2.74 18.41
CA ALA A 591 -3.02 1.85 19.55
C ALA A 591 -4.35 1.12 19.42
N LYS A 592 -5.42 1.84 19.04
CA LYS A 592 -6.73 1.24 18.77
C LYS A 592 -6.66 0.25 17.61
N THR A 593 -6.03 0.62 16.50
CA THR A 593 -5.99 -0.22 15.30
C THR A 593 -5.15 -1.49 15.52
N CYS A 594 -3.97 -1.37 16.12
CA CYS A 594 -3.11 -2.51 16.46
C CYS A 594 -3.85 -3.54 17.32
N LYS A 595 -4.56 -3.10 18.38
CA LYS A 595 -5.42 -3.98 19.19
C LYS A 595 -6.42 -4.78 18.36
N TYR A 596 -7.12 -4.16 17.41
CA TYR A 596 -8.15 -4.86 16.64
C TYR A 596 -7.58 -5.73 15.52
N MET A 597 -6.40 -5.38 14.98
CA MET A 597 -5.65 -6.25 14.09
C MET A 597 -5.22 -7.52 14.84
N GLU A 598 -4.71 -7.37 16.06
CA GLU A 598 -4.32 -8.45 16.96
C GLU A 598 -5.48 -9.38 17.30
N ALA A 599 -6.65 -8.81 17.61
CA ALA A 599 -7.87 -9.56 17.88
C ALA A 599 -8.33 -10.44 16.68
N LYS A 600 -7.82 -10.17 15.48
CA LYS A 600 -8.09 -10.92 14.25
C LYS A 600 -6.94 -11.83 13.82
N GLY A 601 -5.90 -11.96 14.64
CA GLY A 601 -4.73 -12.79 14.36
C GLY A 601 -3.73 -12.15 13.39
N VAL A 602 -3.85 -10.85 13.11
CA VAL A 602 -2.84 -10.08 12.38
C VAL A 602 -2.00 -9.32 13.39
N TRP A 603 -0.69 -9.41 13.29
CA TRP A 603 0.19 -8.69 14.22
C TRP A 603 -0.08 -7.18 14.23
N GLY A 604 0.12 -6.52 15.35
CA GLY A 604 -0.13 -5.10 15.55
C GLY A 604 0.56 -4.61 16.82
N VAL A 605 1.67 -3.90 16.63
CA VAL A 605 2.43 -3.28 17.72
C VAL A 605 2.40 -1.76 17.54
N PRO A 606 1.85 -0.98 18.48
CA PRO A 606 1.68 0.45 18.26
C PRO A 606 2.92 1.24 18.72
N ASP A 607 4.03 0.99 18.05
CA ASP A 607 5.35 1.58 18.31
C ASP A 607 5.72 2.70 17.34
N GLY A 608 4.81 3.14 16.46
CA GLY A 608 5.10 4.17 15.47
C GLY A 608 5.20 5.58 16.06
N VAL A 609 4.29 5.92 16.97
CA VAL A 609 4.23 7.25 17.61
C VAL A 609 4.81 7.27 19.03
N LEU A 610 4.82 6.11 19.70
CA LEU A 610 5.23 5.96 21.10
C LEU A 610 6.61 6.57 21.38
N ASP A 611 7.56 6.36 20.48
CA ASP A 611 8.92 6.91 20.54
C ASP A 611 8.93 8.43 20.69
N TYR A 612 8.20 9.14 19.84
CA TYR A 612 8.22 10.60 19.81
C TYR A 612 7.48 11.22 21.00
N LEU A 613 6.41 10.58 21.48
CA LEU A 613 5.71 11.05 22.68
C LEU A 613 6.50 10.78 23.96
N HIS A 614 7.26 9.68 24.01
CA HIS A 614 8.22 9.45 25.10
C HIS A 614 9.33 10.51 25.06
N ALA A 615 9.90 10.80 23.89
CA ALA A 615 10.88 11.88 23.76
C ALA A 615 10.30 13.25 24.17
N LEU A 616 9.07 13.58 23.77
CA LEU A 616 8.36 14.79 24.23
C LEU A 616 8.26 14.86 25.76
N ALA A 617 7.96 13.75 26.44
CA ALA A 617 7.91 13.73 27.89
C ALA A 617 9.27 14.10 28.52
N ARG A 618 10.39 13.75 27.87
CA ARG A 618 11.73 14.16 28.31
C ARG A 618 12.05 15.62 27.96
N GLU A 619 11.62 16.12 26.80
CA GLU A 619 11.76 17.54 26.44
C GLU A 619 11.11 18.46 27.49
N TYR A 620 9.92 18.09 28.01
CA TYR A 620 9.30 18.82 29.11
C TYR A 620 10.18 18.89 30.37
N GLN A 621 10.93 17.84 30.68
CA GLN A 621 11.87 17.87 31.83
C GLN A 621 13.04 18.82 31.58
N VAL A 622 13.54 18.92 30.33
CA VAL A 622 14.64 19.81 29.96
C VAL A 622 14.25 21.28 30.16
N ILE A 623 13.00 21.64 29.86
CA ILE A 623 12.49 23.00 30.06
C ILE A 623 11.88 23.22 31.47
N SER A 624 12.09 22.28 32.39
CA SER A 624 11.58 22.32 33.78
C SER A 624 10.05 22.27 33.94
N GLU A 625 9.32 21.79 32.93
CA GLU A 625 7.88 21.53 32.97
C GLU A 625 7.59 20.07 33.40
N TYR A 626 8.04 19.70 34.60
CA TYR A 626 7.92 18.33 35.12
C TYR A 626 6.48 17.82 35.21
N GLN A 627 5.52 18.71 35.48
CA GLN A 627 4.10 18.39 35.47
C GLN A 627 3.65 17.87 34.10
N GLU A 628 4.07 18.51 33.00
CA GLU A 628 3.71 18.09 31.65
C GLU A 628 4.33 16.74 31.28
N SER A 629 5.55 16.49 31.77
CA SER A 629 6.20 15.19 31.66
C SER A 629 5.39 14.09 32.36
N VAL A 630 4.99 14.30 33.62
CA VAL A 630 4.18 13.34 34.40
C VAL A 630 2.84 13.08 33.72
N VAL A 631 2.17 14.13 33.23
CA VAL A 631 0.90 14.02 32.51
C VAL A 631 1.08 13.22 31.21
N THR A 632 2.09 13.54 30.40
CA THR A 632 2.38 12.84 29.14
C THR A 632 2.61 11.34 29.39
N TYR A 633 3.49 11.01 30.34
CA TYR A 633 3.77 9.61 30.68
C TYR A 633 2.51 8.87 31.16
N SER A 634 1.72 9.48 32.05
CA SER A 634 0.50 8.85 32.57
C SER A 634 -0.48 8.47 31.46
N GLN A 635 -0.59 9.31 30.44
CA GLN A 635 -1.45 9.08 29.28
C GLN A 635 -0.90 7.99 28.36
N LEU A 636 0.41 7.96 28.13
CA LEU A 636 1.03 6.86 27.39
C LEU A 636 0.77 5.52 28.08
N ILE A 637 0.96 5.47 29.40
CA ILE A 637 0.67 4.26 30.18
C ILE A 637 -0.80 3.84 30.02
N GLU A 638 -1.73 4.79 30.01
CA GLU A 638 -3.16 4.52 29.84
C GLU A 638 -3.54 4.08 28.42
N TRP A 639 -3.18 4.84 27.38
CA TRP A 639 -3.56 4.56 25.99
C TRP A 639 -3.00 3.22 25.49
N TYR A 640 -1.79 2.86 25.95
CA TYR A 640 -1.10 1.67 25.52
C TYR A 640 -1.33 0.45 26.42
N LYS A 641 -2.04 0.60 27.56
CA LYS A 641 -2.23 -0.47 28.55
C LYS A 641 -2.79 -1.76 27.94
N GLU A 642 -3.89 -1.69 27.21
CA GLU A 642 -4.52 -2.89 26.64
C GLU A 642 -3.62 -3.59 25.60
N ASN A 643 -2.86 -2.79 24.82
CA ASN A 643 -1.88 -3.32 23.89
C ASN A 643 -0.73 -4.00 24.65
N TYR A 644 -0.23 -3.37 25.72
CA TYR A 644 0.79 -3.95 26.60
C TYR A 644 0.32 -5.27 27.21
N ASP A 645 -0.90 -5.34 27.74
CA ASP A 645 -1.44 -6.56 28.36
C ASP A 645 -1.50 -7.71 27.33
N LEU A 646 -1.97 -7.42 26.11
CA LEU A 646 -2.04 -8.40 25.02
C LEU A 646 -0.65 -8.86 24.54
N VAL A 647 0.25 -7.90 24.26
CA VAL A 647 1.60 -8.18 23.77
C VAL A 647 2.43 -8.89 24.83
N SER A 648 2.34 -8.48 26.09
CA SER A 648 3.05 -9.12 27.20
C SER A 648 2.67 -10.58 27.35
N LYS A 649 1.37 -10.91 27.23
CA LYS A 649 0.92 -12.30 27.24
C LYS A 649 1.57 -13.12 26.11
N LYS A 650 1.69 -12.55 24.91
CA LYS A 650 2.32 -13.21 23.76
C LYS A 650 3.83 -13.39 23.92
N VAL A 651 4.55 -12.35 24.34
CA VAL A 651 6.00 -12.42 24.57
C VAL A 651 6.35 -13.45 25.65
N ASN A 652 5.50 -13.55 26.68
CA ASN A 652 5.71 -14.46 27.80
C ASN A 652 5.29 -15.92 27.50
N ASP A 653 4.64 -16.20 26.37
CA ASP A 653 4.30 -17.55 25.91
C ASP A 653 5.54 -18.24 25.31
N ARG A 654 6.47 -18.64 26.19
CA ARG A 654 7.75 -19.24 25.81
C ARG A 654 7.56 -20.51 24.99
N ASP A 655 6.58 -21.35 25.36
CA ASP A 655 6.25 -22.59 24.66
C ASP A 655 5.86 -22.34 23.21
N TYR A 656 5.06 -21.30 22.93
CA TYR A 656 4.70 -20.94 21.56
C TYR A 656 5.91 -20.55 20.72
N TRP A 657 6.78 -19.68 21.25
CA TRP A 657 7.96 -19.20 20.53
C TRP A 657 8.99 -20.31 20.32
N GLU A 658 9.22 -21.15 21.32
CA GLU A 658 10.14 -22.28 21.24
C GLU A 658 9.66 -23.29 20.20
N LYS A 659 8.39 -23.72 20.27
CA LYS A 659 7.81 -24.64 19.27
C LYS A 659 7.80 -24.05 17.86
N SER A 660 7.46 -22.78 17.71
CA SER A 660 7.44 -22.11 16.39
C SER A 660 8.85 -21.98 15.81
N PHE A 661 9.84 -21.72 16.67
CA PHE A 661 11.23 -21.65 16.27
C PHE A 661 11.80 -23.03 15.94
N ASP A 662 11.44 -24.09 16.67
CA ASP A 662 11.83 -25.46 16.35
C ASP A 662 11.29 -25.90 14.99
N VAL A 663 10.03 -25.55 14.65
CA VAL A 663 9.49 -25.79 13.31
C VAL A 663 10.29 -25.03 12.24
N PHE A 664 10.67 -23.79 12.51
CA PHE A 664 11.52 -23.01 11.61
C PHE A 664 12.91 -23.63 11.43
N VAL A 665 13.54 -24.08 12.51
CA VAL A 665 14.84 -24.77 12.48
C VAL A 665 14.74 -26.04 11.64
N GLU A 666 13.70 -26.84 11.83
CA GLU A 666 13.50 -28.07 11.09
C GLU A 666 13.26 -27.82 9.59
N ASP A 667 12.51 -26.78 9.22
CA ASP A 667 12.36 -26.37 7.82
C ASP A 667 13.70 -25.95 7.19
N MET A 668 14.50 -25.13 7.90
CA MET A 668 15.81 -24.70 7.38
C MET A 668 16.80 -25.86 7.27
N LYS A 669 16.77 -26.82 8.21
CA LYS A 669 17.57 -28.05 8.16
C LYS A 669 17.20 -28.90 6.95
N ASN A 670 15.92 -29.19 6.76
CA ASN A 670 15.45 -30.01 5.64
C ASN A 670 15.82 -29.37 4.29
N ARG A 671 15.74 -28.04 4.17
CA ARG A 671 16.21 -27.31 2.98
C ARG A 671 17.72 -27.44 2.79
N LEU A 672 18.51 -27.34 3.86
CA LEU A 672 19.96 -27.51 3.79
C LEU A 672 20.34 -28.95 3.38
N ASP A 673 19.74 -29.96 4.02
CA ASP A 673 20.00 -31.36 3.72
C ASP A 673 19.65 -31.70 2.27
N THR A 674 18.52 -31.17 1.76
CA THR A 674 18.15 -31.33 0.34
C THR A 674 19.24 -30.80 -0.61
N VAL A 675 19.75 -29.58 -0.34
CA VAL A 675 20.83 -28.99 -1.15
C VAL A 675 22.12 -29.81 -1.07
N LEU A 676 22.42 -30.38 0.11
CA LEU A 676 23.59 -31.22 0.30
C LEU A 676 23.44 -32.57 -0.42
N GLU A 677 22.26 -33.20 -0.36
CA GLU A 677 21.97 -34.47 -1.04
C GLU A 677 22.03 -34.38 -2.57
N GLU A 678 21.64 -33.23 -3.14
CA GLU A 678 21.68 -32.98 -4.59
C GLU A 678 23.10 -32.64 -5.12
N ASP A 679 24.01 -32.17 -4.26
CA ASP A 679 25.42 -31.92 -4.60
C ASP A 679 26.26 -33.19 -4.38
N GLU A 680 27.38 -33.34 -5.10
CA GLU A 680 28.33 -34.45 -4.91
C GLU A 680 28.93 -34.53 -3.48
N LYS A 681 28.62 -33.54 -2.63
CA LYS A 681 29.09 -33.40 -1.25
C LYS A 681 28.05 -33.74 -0.18
N GLY A 682 27.02 -34.53 -0.50
CA GLY A 682 26.00 -34.98 0.47
C GLY A 682 26.54 -35.66 1.74
N TYR A 683 27.75 -36.22 1.69
CA TYR A 683 28.43 -36.77 2.88
C TYR A 683 28.70 -35.73 3.98
N LEU A 684 28.67 -34.43 3.66
CA LEU A 684 28.87 -33.33 4.61
C LEU A 684 27.64 -33.00 5.45
N SER A 685 26.45 -33.58 5.18
CA SER A 685 25.25 -33.35 6.00
C SER A 685 25.48 -33.70 7.48
N ASN A 686 26.21 -34.78 7.76
CA ASN A 686 26.53 -35.21 9.13
C ASN A 686 27.37 -34.20 9.95
N SER A 687 28.02 -33.23 9.31
CA SER A 687 28.81 -32.19 9.99
C SER A 687 28.19 -30.80 9.84
N LEU A 688 27.75 -30.42 8.65
CA LEU A 688 27.23 -29.07 8.38
C LEU A 688 25.85 -28.83 8.98
N THR A 689 24.95 -29.82 8.94
CA THR A 689 23.57 -29.66 9.43
C THR A 689 23.53 -29.48 10.96
N PRO A 690 24.23 -30.29 11.78
CA PRO A 690 24.32 -30.04 13.22
C PRO A 690 24.95 -28.69 13.58
N MET A 691 26.01 -28.27 12.86
CA MET A 691 26.65 -26.97 13.06
C MET A 691 25.69 -25.82 12.76
N PHE A 692 24.91 -25.94 11.69
CA PHE A 692 23.91 -24.96 11.30
C PHE A 692 22.78 -24.88 12.33
N GLU A 693 22.25 -26.03 12.77
CA GLU A 693 21.25 -26.11 13.84
C GLU A 693 21.73 -25.45 15.13
N GLU A 694 22.96 -25.74 15.57
CA GLU A 694 23.54 -25.15 16.77
C GLU A 694 23.59 -23.61 16.68
N ARG A 695 23.98 -23.07 15.51
CA ARG A 695 23.99 -21.62 15.26
C ARG A 695 22.58 -21.02 15.37
N LEU A 696 21.57 -21.67 14.81
CA LEU A 696 20.18 -21.21 14.92
C LEU A 696 19.71 -21.19 16.39
N ARG A 697 20.02 -22.24 17.16
CA ARG A 697 19.68 -22.32 18.59
C ARG A 697 20.40 -21.23 19.40
N ARG A 698 21.67 -20.95 19.12
CA ARG A 698 22.40 -19.83 19.73
C ARG A 698 21.78 -18.48 19.41
N LEU A 699 21.33 -18.26 18.17
CA LEU A 699 20.64 -17.03 17.76
C LEU A 699 19.32 -16.85 18.54
N TYR A 700 18.52 -17.90 18.69
CA TYR A 700 17.28 -17.87 19.47
C TYR A 700 17.52 -17.56 20.94
N ASN A 701 18.52 -18.19 21.55
CA ASN A 701 18.89 -17.89 22.94
C ASN A 701 19.38 -16.45 23.09
N SER A 702 20.12 -15.93 22.12
CA SER A 702 20.60 -14.54 22.11
C SER A 702 19.44 -13.54 22.07
N ILE A 703 18.47 -13.71 21.17
CA ILE A 703 17.36 -12.75 21.06
C ILE A 703 16.40 -12.82 22.24
N THR A 704 16.13 -14.00 22.79
CA THR A 704 15.21 -14.17 23.93
C THR A 704 15.82 -13.73 25.27
N SER A 705 17.14 -13.62 25.37
CA SER A 705 17.87 -13.09 26.52
C SER A 705 18.31 -11.63 26.38
N THR A 706 17.95 -10.97 25.27
CA THR A 706 18.34 -9.58 25.01
C THR A 706 17.62 -8.62 25.96
N ASP A 707 18.38 -7.69 26.55
CA ASP A 707 17.83 -6.58 27.34
C ASP A 707 17.26 -5.48 26.41
N PHE A 708 16.05 -5.73 25.92
CA PHE A 708 15.34 -4.76 25.10
C PHE A 708 15.03 -3.46 25.85
N LYS A 709 14.96 -3.45 27.18
CA LYS A 709 14.70 -2.22 27.94
C LYS A 709 15.89 -1.28 27.82
N ASN A 710 17.11 -1.79 27.96
CA ASN A 710 18.31 -0.98 27.77
C ASN A 710 18.43 -0.47 26.33
N ILE A 711 18.12 -1.30 25.33
CA ILE A 711 18.14 -0.88 23.90
C ILE A 711 17.15 0.28 23.66
N GLU A 712 15.92 0.17 24.16
CA GLU A 712 14.92 1.24 23.99
C GLU A 712 15.30 2.51 24.78
N LYS A 713 15.95 2.36 25.94
CA LYS A 713 16.49 3.48 26.70
C LYS A 713 17.59 4.22 25.93
N GLU A 714 18.57 3.49 25.39
CA GLU A 714 19.65 4.06 24.56
C GLU A 714 19.08 4.76 23.32
N TYR A 715 18.05 4.19 22.69
CA TYR A 715 17.38 4.82 21.56
C TYR A 715 16.71 6.15 21.94
N ILE A 716 15.96 6.20 23.04
CA ILE A 716 15.32 7.45 23.48
C ILE A 716 16.36 8.47 23.93
N GLU A 717 17.44 8.05 24.58
CA GLU A 717 18.59 8.91 24.91
C GLU A 717 19.26 9.49 23.66
N GLU A 718 19.40 8.70 22.60
CA GLU A 718 19.91 9.19 21.32
C GLU A 718 18.94 10.18 20.66
N LEU A 719 17.63 9.91 20.73
CA LEU A 719 16.60 10.76 20.14
C LEU A 719 16.63 12.18 20.74
N VAL A 720 16.67 12.30 22.06
CA VAL A 720 16.66 13.60 22.78
C VAL A 720 17.99 14.36 22.75
N LYS A 721 19.07 13.79 22.19
CA LYS A 721 20.31 14.55 21.92
C LYS A 721 20.13 15.58 20.81
N TYR A 722 19.13 15.38 19.95
CA TYR A 722 18.89 16.21 18.79
C TYR A 722 17.55 16.94 18.90
N PRO A 723 17.43 18.13 18.28
CA PRO A 723 16.15 18.82 18.19
C PRO A 723 15.07 17.95 17.52
N PRO A 724 13.78 18.14 17.84
CA PRO A 724 12.67 17.36 17.27
C PRO A 724 12.66 17.26 15.75
N THR A 725 13.18 18.28 15.05
CA THR A 725 13.28 18.32 13.60
C THR A 725 14.18 17.24 12.98
N PHE A 726 15.07 16.64 13.77
CA PHE A 726 15.99 15.58 13.35
C PHE A 726 15.55 14.17 13.77
N TRP A 727 14.56 14.04 14.65
CA TRP A 727 14.14 12.76 15.22
C TRP A 727 13.78 11.71 14.16
N MET A 728 13.13 12.11 13.06
CA MET A 728 12.77 11.23 11.95
C MET A 728 13.99 10.57 11.26
N ARG A 729 15.19 11.12 11.42
CA ARG A 729 16.43 10.58 10.83
C ARG A 729 17.09 9.51 11.71
N ILE A 730 16.60 9.33 12.94
CA ILE A 730 17.18 8.43 13.94
C ILE A 730 16.43 7.10 13.88
N GLY A 731 17.09 6.10 13.28
CA GLY A 731 16.55 4.76 13.08
C GLY A 731 16.83 3.80 14.24
N LYS A 732 16.08 2.69 14.28
CA LYS A 732 16.37 1.55 15.16
C LYS A 732 17.03 0.44 14.33
N SER A 733 18.12 -0.13 14.84
CA SER A 733 18.77 -1.31 14.26
C SER A 733 18.09 -2.60 14.73
N SER A 734 17.96 -3.60 13.85
CA SER A 734 17.39 -4.90 14.22
C SER A 734 18.43 -5.79 14.91
N VAL A 735 18.13 -6.23 16.14
CA VAL A 735 18.99 -7.16 16.87
C VAL A 735 19.04 -8.51 16.15
N TRP A 736 17.89 -9.01 15.67
CA TRP A 736 17.85 -10.28 14.95
C TRP A 736 18.69 -10.21 13.68
N LYS A 737 18.43 -9.23 12.80
CA LYS A 737 19.12 -9.16 11.50
C LYS A 737 20.61 -9.00 11.67
N THR A 738 21.08 -8.16 12.59
CA THR A 738 22.52 -7.98 12.83
C THR A 738 23.16 -9.29 13.29
N ASN A 739 22.57 -9.96 14.29
CA ASN A 739 23.15 -11.19 14.83
C ASN A 739 23.06 -12.36 13.83
N ALA A 740 21.91 -12.51 13.15
CA ALA A 740 21.71 -13.52 12.13
C ALA A 740 22.65 -13.28 10.94
N TYR A 741 22.80 -12.05 10.46
CA TYR A 741 23.73 -11.73 9.38
C TYR A 741 25.16 -12.14 9.73
N ASN A 742 25.65 -11.75 10.92
CA ASN A 742 26.99 -12.09 11.36
C ASN A 742 27.18 -13.62 11.47
N SER A 743 26.21 -14.33 12.04
CA SER A 743 26.25 -15.79 12.19
C SER A 743 26.19 -16.52 10.84
N MET A 744 25.33 -16.08 9.92
CA MET A 744 25.18 -16.66 8.59
C MET A 744 26.38 -16.33 7.70
N LYS A 745 26.96 -15.14 7.82
CA LYS A 745 28.16 -14.76 7.08
C LYS A 745 29.38 -15.57 7.53
N ASP A 746 29.52 -15.82 8.82
CA ASP A 746 30.54 -16.71 9.34
C ASP A 746 30.35 -18.15 8.82
N PHE A 747 29.12 -18.65 8.81
CA PHE A 747 28.81 -19.96 8.22
C PHE A 747 29.11 -20.00 6.70
N GLU A 748 28.74 -18.97 5.95
CA GLU A 748 29.04 -18.82 4.51
C GLU A 748 30.56 -18.89 4.26
N ASN A 749 31.35 -18.15 5.03
CA ASN A 749 32.81 -18.14 4.90
C ASN A 749 33.42 -19.52 5.19
N GLN A 750 32.86 -20.27 6.16
CA GLN A 750 33.32 -21.62 6.49
C GLN A 750 33.06 -22.61 5.34
N ILE A 751 31.92 -22.49 4.67
CA ILE A 751 31.56 -23.38 3.57
C ILE A 751 32.13 -22.94 2.21
N GLN A 752 32.58 -21.69 2.08
CA GLN A 752 33.18 -21.17 0.84
C GLN A 752 34.44 -21.94 0.42
N ALA A 753 35.19 -22.47 1.39
CA ALA A 753 36.38 -23.29 1.13
C ALA A 753 36.06 -24.68 0.54
N LEU A 754 34.78 -25.10 0.56
CA LEU A 754 34.33 -26.44 0.18
C LEU A 754 33.95 -26.55 -1.30
N ASN A 755 34.07 -25.49 -2.11
CA ASN A 755 33.85 -25.49 -3.57
C ASN A 755 32.53 -26.16 -4.02
N PHE A 756 31.39 -25.73 -3.46
CA PHE A 756 30.04 -26.10 -3.93
C PHE A 756 29.80 -25.77 -5.40
N SER A 757 28.89 -26.50 -6.04
CA SER A 757 28.38 -26.15 -7.37
C SER A 757 27.72 -24.76 -7.35
N ASP A 758 27.62 -24.09 -8.50
CA ASP A 758 27.05 -22.73 -8.56
C ASP A 758 25.55 -22.73 -8.22
N ASP A 759 24.83 -23.80 -8.55
CA ASP A 759 23.43 -24.00 -8.16
C ASP A 759 23.31 -24.17 -6.64
N ALA A 760 24.14 -25.02 -6.02
CA ALA A 760 24.16 -25.19 -4.56
C ALA A 760 24.53 -23.89 -3.83
N LYS A 761 25.49 -23.10 -4.34
CA LYS A 761 25.83 -21.78 -3.76
C LYS A 761 24.64 -20.84 -3.75
N LYS A 762 23.85 -20.83 -4.83
CA LYS A 762 22.66 -19.98 -4.95
C LYS A 762 21.58 -20.39 -3.94
N GLU A 763 21.31 -21.69 -3.80
CA GLU A 763 20.34 -22.20 -2.83
C GLU A 763 20.82 -22.02 -1.38
N LEU A 764 22.11 -22.21 -1.10
CA LEU A 764 22.70 -21.90 0.21
C LEU A 764 22.53 -20.42 0.55
N THR A 765 22.81 -19.51 -0.39
CA THR A 765 22.60 -18.07 -0.20
C THR A 765 21.13 -17.76 0.10
N SER A 766 20.20 -18.45 -0.57
CA SER A 766 18.76 -18.34 -0.31
C SER A 766 18.38 -18.79 1.10
N ILE A 767 18.95 -19.91 1.59
CA ILE A 767 18.74 -20.40 2.96
C ILE A 767 19.27 -19.40 3.99
N LEU A 768 20.50 -18.92 3.81
CA LEU A 768 21.11 -17.95 4.72
C LEU A 768 20.32 -16.65 4.79
N THR A 769 19.87 -16.16 3.63
CA THR A 769 18.99 -14.97 3.54
C THR A 769 17.67 -15.22 4.26
N ALA A 770 17.07 -16.41 4.13
CA ALA A 770 15.83 -16.75 4.82
C ALA A 770 15.95 -16.75 6.35
N VAL A 771 17.12 -17.09 6.90
CA VAL A 771 17.41 -16.97 8.35
C VAL A 771 17.48 -15.51 8.76
N ILE A 772 18.23 -14.69 8.02
CA ILE A 772 18.37 -13.24 8.29
C ILE A 772 16.99 -12.56 8.22
N ASP A 773 16.17 -12.93 7.25
CA ASP A 773 14.85 -12.34 7.01
C ASP A 773 13.68 -13.07 7.68
N SER A 774 13.95 -13.85 8.73
CA SER A 774 12.91 -14.57 9.48
C SER A 774 11.82 -13.65 10.03
N ASN A 775 10.61 -13.72 9.45
CA ASN A 775 9.44 -12.97 9.92
C ASN A 775 9.06 -13.34 11.36
N LEU A 776 9.28 -14.59 11.77
CA LEU A 776 8.99 -15.05 13.14
C LEU A 776 9.82 -14.26 14.16
N MET A 777 11.12 -14.11 13.91
CA MET A 777 12.04 -13.46 14.85
C MET A 777 11.98 -11.93 14.78
N LYS A 778 11.76 -11.36 13.59
CA LYS A 778 11.41 -9.94 13.47
C LYS A 778 10.13 -9.61 14.25
N LEU A 779 9.12 -10.47 14.20
CA LEU A 779 7.89 -10.31 14.97
C LEU A 779 8.12 -10.38 16.48
N TYR A 780 8.88 -11.39 16.95
CA TYR A 780 9.27 -11.48 18.36
C TYR A 780 9.97 -10.21 18.84
N GLU A 781 10.94 -9.71 18.06
CA GLU A 781 11.68 -8.48 18.35
C GLU A 781 10.73 -7.29 18.52
N ARG A 782 9.76 -7.09 17.60
CA ARG A 782 8.79 -5.99 17.70
C ARG A 782 7.97 -6.06 18.98
N TYR A 783 7.47 -7.24 19.34
CA TYR A 783 6.70 -7.41 20.56
C TYR A 783 7.54 -7.18 21.82
N ALA A 784 8.74 -7.75 21.86
CA ALA A 784 9.64 -7.63 23.01
C ALA A 784 10.08 -6.18 23.24
N ARG A 785 10.41 -5.45 22.18
CA ARG A 785 10.72 -4.01 22.23
C ARG A 785 9.56 -3.19 22.76
N PHE A 786 8.34 -3.37 22.24
CA PHE A 786 7.19 -2.61 22.71
C PHE A 786 6.87 -2.87 24.18
N LYS A 787 6.91 -4.14 24.62
CA LYS A 787 6.76 -4.50 26.03
C LYS A 787 7.80 -3.77 26.89
N ALA A 788 9.07 -3.85 26.50
CA ALA A 788 10.17 -3.23 27.24
C ALA A 788 10.08 -1.70 27.26
N HIS A 789 9.64 -1.09 26.16
CA HIS A 789 9.48 0.36 26.04
C HIS A 789 8.34 0.89 26.92
N TYR A 790 7.22 0.17 26.98
CA TYR A 790 6.13 0.48 27.91
C TYR A 790 6.58 0.40 29.38
N GLU A 791 7.34 -0.66 29.72
CA GLU A 791 7.90 -0.82 31.07
C GLU A 791 8.91 0.28 31.43
N LEU A 792 9.74 0.70 30.46
CA LEU A 792 10.64 1.84 30.61
C LEU A 792 9.86 3.13 30.88
N ILE A 793 8.81 3.41 30.10
CA ILE A 793 7.93 4.57 30.31
C ILE A 793 7.32 4.56 31.71
N LYS A 794 6.84 3.39 32.17
CA LYS A 794 6.28 3.23 33.51
C LYS A 794 7.32 3.51 34.61
N GLU A 795 8.55 3.06 34.42
CA GLU A 795 9.65 3.29 35.36
C GLU A 795 10.04 4.77 35.44
N GLU A 796 10.19 5.43 34.28
CA GLU A 796 10.48 6.86 34.22
C GLU A 796 9.36 7.71 34.78
N PHE A 797 8.11 7.35 34.49
CA PHE A 797 6.93 7.96 35.07
C PHE A 797 6.96 7.96 36.60
N LEU A 798 7.16 6.79 37.22
CA LEU A 798 7.17 6.66 38.68
C LEU A 798 8.26 7.54 39.29
N ARG A 799 9.47 7.49 38.72
CA ARG A 799 10.61 8.31 39.17
C ARG A 799 10.30 9.81 39.04
N THR A 800 9.78 10.26 37.90
CA THR A 800 9.49 11.68 37.67
C THR A 800 8.35 12.16 38.57
N ALA A 801 7.31 11.36 38.77
CA ALA A 801 6.19 11.70 39.66
C ALA A 801 6.61 11.74 41.14
N GLU A 802 7.47 10.83 41.60
CA GLU A 802 8.03 10.86 42.97
C GLU A 802 8.90 12.11 43.19
N ASN A 803 9.77 12.43 42.24
CA ASN A 803 10.60 13.63 42.29
C ASN A 803 9.75 14.90 42.31
N LEU A 804 8.71 14.96 41.48
CA LEU A 804 7.79 16.11 41.43
C LEU A 804 6.98 16.24 42.72
N LEU A 805 6.51 15.14 43.30
CA LEU A 805 5.82 15.13 44.59
C LEU A 805 6.74 15.67 45.70
N SER A 806 7.99 15.20 45.75
CA SER A 806 8.99 15.68 46.71
C SER A 806 9.31 17.17 46.53
N LEU A 807 9.39 17.64 45.29
CA LEU A 807 9.61 19.05 44.96
C LEU A 807 8.43 19.89 45.47
N TYR A 808 7.20 19.54 45.08
CA TYR A 808 6.00 20.29 45.44
C TYR A 808 5.65 20.27 46.92
N GLN A 809 6.11 19.28 47.69
CA GLN A 809 6.02 19.36 49.15
C GLN A 809 6.72 20.61 49.70
N GLN A 810 7.82 21.04 49.07
CA GLN A 810 8.66 22.16 49.47
C GLN A 810 8.37 23.47 48.71
N THR A 811 7.71 23.39 47.55
CA THR A 811 7.32 24.54 46.72
C THR A 811 6.11 25.32 47.29
N ALA A 812 6.08 26.63 47.06
CA ALA A 812 4.96 27.49 47.43
C ALA A 812 3.68 27.15 46.62
N GLU A 813 2.50 27.31 47.23
CA GLU A 813 1.22 26.97 46.58
C GLU A 813 0.98 27.75 45.27
N GLU A 814 1.36 29.03 45.23
CA GLU A 814 1.18 29.89 44.06
C GLU A 814 1.93 29.38 42.82
N GLU A 815 3.15 28.86 43.02
CA GLU A 815 3.99 28.32 41.95
C GLU A 815 3.45 26.98 41.46
N ILE A 816 2.99 26.11 42.38
CA ILE A 816 2.31 24.86 42.02
C ILE A 816 1.04 25.15 41.23
N LEU A 817 0.20 26.07 41.68
CA LEU A 817 -1.04 26.39 40.95
C LEU A 817 -0.78 27.04 39.60
N LYS A 818 0.36 27.71 39.40
CA LYS A 818 0.79 28.24 38.11
C LYS A 818 1.15 27.11 37.15
N ASP A 819 1.93 26.11 37.60
CA ASP A 819 2.30 24.94 36.80
C ASP A 819 1.06 24.15 36.33
N TRP A 820 0.01 24.11 37.15
CA TRP A 820 -1.21 23.34 36.92
C TRP A 820 -2.41 24.18 36.45
N LYS A 821 -2.19 25.43 36.05
CA LYS A 821 -3.28 26.34 35.67
C LYS A 821 -3.97 25.93 34.37
N GLU A 822 -3.18 25.52 33.39
CA GLU A 822 -3.65 25.03 32.09
C GLU A 822 -2.72 23.90 31.61
N PRO A 823 -2.76 22.72 32.27
CA PRO A 823 -1.97 21.59 31.80
C PRO A 823 -2.31 21.33 30.33
N LEU A 824 -1.28 21.07 29.53
CA LEU A 824 -1.38 20.97 28.08
C LEU A 824 -2.25 19.80 27.60
N PHE A 825 -2.65 18.92 28.51
CA PHE A 825 -3.64 17.89 28.30
C PHE A 825 -4.82 18.05 29.27
N ALA A 826 -6.03 17.65 28.86
CA ALA A 826 -7.29 17.82 29.57
C ALA A 826 -7.34 17.13 30.95
N MET A 827 -6.63 17.69 31.93
CA MET A 827 -6.58 17.30 33.32
C MET A 827 -7.55 18.15 34.16
N PRO A 828 -7.94 17.69 35.35
CA PRO A 828 -8.74 18.49 36.29
C PRO A 828 -8.01 19.79 36.65
N GLU A 829 -8.75 20.91 36.69
CA GLU A 829 -8.23 22.14 37.27
C GLU A 829 -8.04 21.97 38.79
N PHE A 830 -6.85 22.31 39.28
CA PHE A 830 -6.55 22.28 40.71
C PHE A 830 -6.62 23.68 41.30
N ASN A 831 -7.26 23.81 42.46
CA ASN A 831 -7.45 25.09 43.14
C ASN A 831 -6.77 25.16 44.52
N SER A 832 -5.93 24.18 44.87
CA SER A 832 -5.10 24.18 46.09
C SER A 832 -3.95 23.19 45.97
N LYS A 833 -2.83 23.46 46.67
CA LYS A 833 -1.65 22.56 46.74
C LYS A 833 -2.03 21.16 47.22
N ALA A 834 -2.89 21.07 48.23
CA ALA A 834 -3.33 19.80 48.81
C ALA A 834 -3.98 18.87 47.77
N LYS A 835 -4.74 19.42 46.82
CA LYS A 835 -5.37 18.61 45.75
C LYS A 835 -4.36 18.12 44.72
N VAL A 836 -3.35 18.91 44.37
CA VAL A 836 -2.27 18.50 43.46
C VAL A 836 -1.45 17.37 44.07
N LEU A 837 -1.04 17.51 45.33
CA LEU A 837 -0.30 16.47 46.05
C LEU A 837 -1.12 15.18 46.14
N LYS A 838 -2.39 15.27 46.54
CA LYS A 838 -3.31 14.12 46.58
C LYS A 838 -3.43 13.45 45.22
N PHE A 839 -3.56 14.23 44.14
CA PHE A 839 -3.62 13.70 42.79
C PHE A 839 -2.35 12.93 42.41
N LEU A 840 -1.16 13.48 42.68
CA LEU A 840 0.11 12.80 42.43
C LEU A 840 0.26 11.52 43.27
N GLU A 841 -0.18 11.54 44.53
CA GLU A 841 -0.20 10.36 45.41
C GLU A 841 -1.15 9.27 44.88
N GLU A 842 -2.36 9.64 44.45
CA GLU A 842 -3.32 8.72 43.84
C GLU A 842 -2.77 8.13 42.53
N LEU A 843 -2.09 8.95 41.72
CA LEU A 843 -1.45 8.53 40.47
C LEU A 843 -0.32 7.52 40.75
N LEU A 844 0.56 7.81 41.71
CA LEU A 844 1.63 6.91 42.13
C LEU A 844 1.05 5.59 42.69
N ALA A 845 0.03 5.67 43.54
CA ALA A 845 -0.62 4.48 44.11
C ALA A 845 -1.30 3.60 43.04
N LYS A 846 -1.79 4.18 41.95
CA LYS A 846 -2.41 3.45 40.84
C LYS A 846 -1.39 2.62 40.03
N TYR A 847 -0.14 3.07 39.93
CA TYR A 847 0.85 2.50 39.02
C TYR A 847 2.06 1.86 39.70
N LYS A 848 2.31 2.10 40.99
CA LYS A 848 3.16 1.24 41.82
C LYS A 848 2.56 -0.16 41.92
#